data_AF-A0A835L9I1-F1
#
_entry.id   AF-A0A835L9I1-F1
#
_cell.length_a   1.000
_cell.length_b   1.000
_cell.length_c   1.000
_cell.angle_alpha   90.00
_cell.angle_beta   90.00
_cell.angle_gamma   90.00
#
_symmetry.space_group_name_H-M   'P 1'
#
loop_
_entity.id
_entity.type
_entity.pdbx_description
1 polymer ?
#
loop_
_entity_poly.entity_id
_entity_poly.type
_entity_poly.pdbx_seq_one_letter_code
_entity_poly.pdbx_strand_id
1 'polypeptide(L)'
;MICIVKMLEHVDYKTYDKVMDITLMNMNNDLQLSAIHQVLGARFISRRFFWDTENISNVIYIVMSDDYQELADGLNKVTSDKFWNPSARFIIVVQNTKEYSLHDLTHLLHTYNIFHKVSVISRNGDVYAIYRYNFTKPGNCFRAGHLIFWSWCSDFISGKKLAFLTNGSIRNCRFEFIAQNLWPFMNFDNDVKGSEQYFLAIFQKQYRVQIVLKEFTKFNKYGKPVDNIRKIIHEKVVHNEYEGAVGGFSINSAYSVPYTIQASLYSVTARPARAFEPKIPKDLKEYQASLYTEWQRVYAYHNASNCGTRLNCLLMVKNCQNKSVFTIVSDAHFQVHRWQLTDHHCEMLVYQIKEPYMSIYRTVSLRRGSVLIEPLSSFTLQFESTGIMKKYISEIYNKNWLKCKPRHKSDYVSLKLTNFYNVFKIFFGVMCEDYQELADGLYKVSSDRFWNPSARFIIIVMNMEENSLQNFTNILHRYNIFKVSVISRNGNEYAIYKYNVTKPGTCLTDGLLTFWSWCSDYCSGKLLPPLNPGSIRGCRYKFYAHNVWPFTNFDTKVKGTEQYLLTLFDKHYGTKIEIVEYNKVDKYGNPVSNVSEIILKKVAHNKIEGALGGYSVQSVWGGVSYGYPLTTRPVRRFEPKVASDLKNYQAILPVDWVGRYRFAGHRVTDEHCNFVTYNLKEPYSTVLRTIYLRRGSVLLGSFKRLVLNVADTGILMKYDQDMFRRERVRCRSHPDEISMPVSLEKLHFAFIVLIVGCFLSFILFITWLEHHNFYKWQHSNKFDGYYVCGTKLNCLLTVKNCLNRTYIGFDWTSLIIRILSTGILIKHSSDIYNREWIKCKSRDRPQKITQSLINF
;
A
#
# COMPACT_ATOMS: atom_id res chain seq x y z
N MET A 1 -8.64 -6.87 -47.17
CA MET A 1 -7.58 -7.20 -46.19
C MET A 1 -6.68 -6.06 -45.73
N ILE A 2 -6.00 -5.31 -46.61
CA ILE A 2 -4.89 -4.38 -46.25
C ILE A 2 -5.23 -3.46 -45.05
N CYS A 3 -6.48 -3.00 -44.93
CA CYS A 3 -6.98 -2.30 -43.74
C CYS A 3 -6.63 -2.97 -42.41
N ILE A 4 -6.85 -4.28 -42.28
CA ILE A 4 -6.72 -5.02 -41.02
C ILE A 4 -5.24 -5.12 -40.65
N VAL A 5 -4.37 -5.39 -41.62
CA VAL A 5 -2.91 -5.35 -41.45
C VAL A 5 -2.47 -3.96 -40.96
N LYS A 6 -2.92 -2.89 -41.62
CA LYS A 6 -2.62 -1.50 -41.21
C LYS A 6 -3.23 -1.11 -39.85
N MET A 7 -4.41 -1.64 -39.50
CA MET A 7 -5.02 -1.47 -38.17
C MET A 7 -4.19 -2.14 -37.08
N LEU A 8 -3.65 -3.33 -37.38
CA LEU A 8 -2.80 -4.10 -36.49
C LEU A 8 -1.41 -3.50 -36.34
N GLU A 9 -0.78 -3.00 -37.41
CA GLU A 9 0.53 -2.31 -37.35
C GLU A 9 0.54 -1.12 -36.38
N HIS A 10 -0.59 -0.41 -36.27
CA HIS A 10 -0.77 0.73 -35.37
C HIS A 10 -1.11 0.33 -33.92
N VAL A 11 -1.31 -0.95 -33.62
CA VAL A 11 -1.43 -1.41 -32.22
C VAL A 11 -0.04 -1.30 -31.59
N ASP A 12 0.07 -0.52 -30.51
CA ASP A 12 1.35 -0.39 -29.82
C ASP A 12 1.68 -1.66 -29.01
N TYR A 13 2.22 -2.68 -29.68
CA TYR A 13 2.72 -3.92 -29.08
C TYR A 13 3.86 -3.70 -28.08
N LYS A 14 4.41 -2.47 -27.95
CA LYS A 14 5.40 -2.13 -26.92
C LYS A 14 4.74 -1.76 -25.58
N THR A 15 3.41 -1.54 -25.56
CA THR A 15 2.62 -1.37 -24.32
C THR A 15 2.08 -2.67 -23.75
N TYR A 16 2.31 -3.80 -24.44
CA TYR A 16 1.90 -5.13 -24.00
C TYR A 16 3.15 -5.99 -23.79
N ASP A 17 3.48 -6.25 -22.53
CA ASP A 17 4.70 -6.94 -22.13
C ASP A 17 4.74 -8.43 -22.59
N LYS A 18 3.61 -8.98 -23.07
CA LYS A 18 3.48 -10.33 -23.64
C LYS A 18 3.40 -10.32 -25.17
N VAL A 19 3.69 -11.47 -25.78
CA VAL A 19 3.25 -11.73 -27.16
C VAL A 19 1.72 -11.61 -27.19
N MET A 20 1.20 -10.77 -28.07
CA MET A 20 -0.23 -10.45 -28.07
C MET A 20 -1.03 -11.58 -28.73
N ASP A 21 -1.86 -12.27 -27.96
CA ASP A 21 -2.79 -13.26 -28.50
C ASP A 21 -3.92 -12.55 -29.26
N ILE A 22 -3.91 -12.76 -30.58
CA ILE A 22 -4.93 -12.29 -31.51
C ILE A 22 -5.67 -13.52 -32.05
N THR A 23 -6.91 -13.71 -31.63
CA THR A 23 -7.74 -14.78 -32.19
C THR A 23 -8.41 -14.32 -33.47
N LEU A 24 -8.15 -15.04 -34.55
CA LEU A 24 -8.84 -14.94 -35.84
C LEU A 24 -10.03 -15.89 -35.77
N MET A 25 -11.26 -15.38 -35.90
CA MET A 25 -12.47 -16.20 -35.93
C MET A 25 -13.04 -16.27 -37.33
N ASN A 26 -13.36 -17.48 -37.76
CA ASN A 26 -14.22 -17.78 -38.90
C ASN A 26 -13.74 -17.16 -40.22
N MET A 27 -12.43 -17.29 -40.52
CA MET A 27 -11.87 -16.84 -41.79
C MET A 27 -11.84 -18.01 -42.80
N ASN A 28 -12.67 -17.92 -43.84
CA ASN A 28 -12.80 -18.95 -44.87
C ASN A 28 -11.63 -18.89 -45.88
N ASN A 29 -10.69 -19.84 -45.74
CA ASN A 29 -9.56 -20.22 -46.60
C ASN A 29 -8.51 -19.18 -47.06
N ASP A 30 -7.39 -19.20 -46.32
CA ASP A 30 -5.99 -19.22 -46.80
C ASP A 30 -5.36 -18.00 -47.49
N LEU A 31 -5.79 -17.57 -48.68
CA LEU A 31 -5.03 -16.57 -49.47
C LEU A 31 -4.88 -15.20 -48.79
N GLN A 32 -5.67 -14.96 -47.74
CA GLN A 32 -5.69 -13.72 -46.97
C GLN A 32 -5.08 -13.87 -45.55
N LEU A 33 -4.84 -15.09 -45.07
CA LEU A 33 -4.25 -15.37 -43.75
C LEU A 33 -2.78 -14.91 -43.67
N SER A 34 -1.99 -15.22 -44.70
CA SER A 34 -0.56 -14.96 -44.78
C SER A 34 -0.19 -13.50 -44.46
N ALA A 35 -0.92 -12.54 -45.04
CA ALA A 35 -0.70 -11.10 -44.84
C ALA A 35 -0.99 -10.62 -43.40
N ILE A 36 -1.88 -11.30 -42.66
CA ILE A 36 -2.09 -11.01 -41.23
C ILE A 36 -0.98 -11.67 -40.39
N HIS A 37 -0.62 -12.93 -40.68
CA HIS A 37 0.42 -13.66 -39.96
C HIS A 37 1.82 -13.00 -40.06
N GLN A 38 2.04 -12.10 -41.02
CA GLN A 38 3.26 -11.30 -41.15
C GLN A 38 3.37 -10.13 -40.15
N VAL A 39 2.33 -9.79 -39.39
CA VAL A 39 2.39 -8.68 -38.42
C VAL A 39 3.25 -9.05 -37.21
N LEU A 40 4.42 -8.41 -37.12
CA LEU A 40 5.42 -8.65 -36.06
C LEU A 40 4.90 -8.28 -34.66
N GLY A 41 5.03 -9.22 -33.72
CA GLY A 41 4.77 -9.00 -32.28
C GLY A 41 3.48 -9.63 -31.74
N ALA A 42 2.59 -10.10 -32.61
CA ALA A 42 1.40 -10.86 -32.27
C ALA A 42 1.62 -12.38 -32.39
N ARG A 43 0.81 -13.18 -31.68
CA ARG A 43 0.59 -14.59 -31.94
C ARG A 43 -0.84 -14.75 -32.44
N PHE A 44 -0.98 -15.25 -33.67
CA PHE A 44 -2.27 -15.46 -34.29
C PHE A 44 -2.80 -16.85 -34.00
N ILE A 45 -4.07 -16.92 -33.59
CA ILE A 45 -4.76 -18.15 -33.23
C ILE A 45 -6.01 -18.23 -34.09
N SER A 46 -5.99 -19.04 -35.15
CA SER A 46 -7.14 -19.23 -36.03
C SER A 46 -8.11 -20.25 -35.43
N ARG A 47 -9.39 -19.90 -35.31
CA ARG A 47 -10.47 -20.81 -34.86
C ARG A 47 -11.76 -20.59 -35.62
N ARG A 48 -12.59 -21.64 -35.72
CA ARG A 48 -14.02 -21.50 -36.04
C ARG A 48 -14.77 -20.97 -34.81
N PHE A 49 -16.03 -20.55 -34.97
CA PHE A 49 -16.87 -20.09 -33.85
C PHE A 49 -17.12 -21.14 -32.74
N PHE A 50 -16.73 -22.41 -32.95
CA PHE A 50 -16.82 -23.49 -31.96
C PHE A 50 -15.47 -24.21 -31.85
N TRP A 51 -14.81 -24.11 -30.68
CA TRP A 51 -13.64 -24.91 -30.33
C TRP A 51 -13.39 -24.86 -28.81
N ASP A 52 -13.22 -26.03 -28.16
CA ASP A 52 -12.75 -26.10 -26.77
C ASP A 52 -11.25 -25.75 -26.71
N THR A 53 -10.93 -24.57 -26.18
CA THR A 53 -9.54 -24.09 -26.07
C THR A 53 -9.13 -23.84 -24.63
N GLU A 54 -7.97 -24.38 -24.23
CA GLU A 54 -7.40 -24.12 -22.90
C GLU A 54 -6.89 -22.67 -22.76
N ASN A 55 -7.58 -21.88 -21.93
CA ASN A 55 -7.00 -20.79 -21.15
C ASN A 55 -6.31 -19.64 -21.96
N ILE A 56 -6.82 -19.33 -23.15
CA ILE A 56 -6.25 -18.31 -24.05
C ILE A 56 -6.64 -16.88 -23.59
N SER A 57 -5.64 -16.07 -23.26
CA SER A 57 -5.81 -14.68 -22.79
C SER A 57 -5.91 -13.67 -23.96
N ASN A 58 -6.96 -13.81 -24.77
CA ASN A 58 -7.16 -12.98 -25.97
C ASN A 58 -7.21 -11.47 -25.69
N VAL A 59 -6.41 -10.71 -26.43
CA VAL A 59 -6.29 -9.24 -26.34
C VAL A 59 -6.99 -8.55 -27.51
N ILE A 60 -6.97 -9.19 -28.69
CA ILE A 60 -7.70 -8.77 -29.89
C ILE A 60 -8.45 -9.97 -30.45
N TYR A 61 -9.68 -9.74 -30.88
CA TYR A 61 -10.42 -10.65 -31.76
C TYR A 61 -10.59 -10.00 -33.12
N ILE A 62 -10.32 -10.77 -34.17
CA ILE A 62 -10.65 -10.42 -35.55
C ILE A 62 -11.69 -11.43 -35.98
N VAL A 63 -12.93 -10.98 -36.17
CA VAL A 63 -14.05 -11.84 -36.53
C VAL A 63 -14.40 -11.56 -37.98
N MET A 64 -14.36 -12.56 -38.84
CA MET A 64 -14.91 -12.48 -40.18
C MET A 64 -16.27 -13.18 -40.21
N SER A 65 -17.20 -12.59 -40.96
CA SER A 65 -18.47 -13.21 -41.30
C SER A 65 -18.94 -12.76 -42.67
N ASP A 66 -19.68 -13.63 -43.34
CA ASP A 66 -20.21 -13.34 -44.67
C ASP A 66 -21.44 -12.41 -44.58
N ASP A 67 -22.26 -12.53 -43.54
CA ASP A 67 -23.44 -11.69 -43.27
C ASP A 67 -23.67 -11.42 -41.77
N TYR A 68 -24.83 -10.85 -41.42
CA TYR A 68 -25.24 -10.59 -40.04
C TYR A 68 -25.65 -11.86 -39.26
N GLN A 69 -26.30 -12.81 -39.91
CA GLN A 69 -26.88 -14.00 -39.29
C GLN A 69 -25.78 -14.98 -38.88
N GLU A 70 -24.79 -15.22 -39.74
CA GLU A 70 -23.61 -16.03 -39.40
C GLU A 70 -22.85 -15.39 -38.21
N LEU A 71 -22.71 -14.06 -38.19
CA LEU A 71 -22.09 -13.35 -37.07
C LEU A 71 -22.92 -13.50 -35.78
N ALA A 72 -24.24 -13.45 -35.87
CA ALA A 72 -25.14 -13.59 -34.73
C ALA A 72 -25.06 -15.01 -34.12
N ASP A 73 -25.12 -16.04 -34.96
CA ASP A 73 -24.99 -17.44 -34.55
C ASP A 73 -23.56 -17.78 -34.07
N GLY A 74 -22.56 -17.16 -34.69
CA GLY A 74 -21.16 -17.29 -34.31
C GLY A 74 -20.87 -16.70 -32.92
N LEU A 75 -21.37 -15.49 -32.65
CA LEU A 75 -21.25 -14.86 -31.34
C LEU A 75 -22.10 -15.56 -30.27
N ASN A 76 -23.28 -16.08 -30.61
CA ASN A 76 -24.09 -16.90 -29.70
C ASN A 76 -23.28 -18.10 -29.17
N LYS A 77 -22.64 -18.84 -30.09
CA LYS A 77 -21.76 -19.97 -29.75
C LYS A 77 -20.53 -19.51 -28.96
N VAL A 78 -19.80 -18.50 -29.44
CA VAL A 78 -18.56 -18.01 -28.82
C VAL A 78 -18.75 -17.40 -27.43
N THR A 79 -19.87 -16.73 -27.16
CA THR A 79 -20.06 -16.07 -25.84
C THR A 79 -20.29 -17.04 -24.70
N SER A 80 -20.60 -18.32 -24.99
CA SER A 80 -20.60 -19.42 -24.03
C SER A 80 -19.20 -19.84 -23.56
N ASP A 81 -18.14 -19.47 -24.29
CA ASP A 81 -16.74 -19.78 -23.98
C ASP A 81 -16.35 -19.25 -22.58
N LYS A 82 -15.81 -20.14 -21.76
CA LYS A 82 -15.32 -19.83 -20.41
C LYS A 82 -14.29 -18.70 -20.41
N PHE A 83 -13.52 -18.57 -21.48
CA PHE A 83 -12.46 -17.57 -21.69
C PHE A 83 -12.87 -16.41 -22.60
N TRP A 84 -14.16 -16.29 -22.97
CA TRP A 84 -14.68 -15.15 -23.73
C TRP A 84 -14.39 -13.80 -23.03
N ASN A 85 -13.69 -12.92 -23.74
CA ASN A 85 -13.25 -11.62 -23.24
C ASN A 85 -13.86 -10.44 -24.04
N PRO A 86 -15.12 -10.03 -23.79
CA PRO A 86 -15.72 -8.89 -24.47
C PRO A 86 -15.12 -7.52 -24.08
N SER A 87 -14.11 -7.48 -23.19
CA SER A 87 -13.29 -6.28 -22.93
C SER A 87 -12.07 -6.16 -23.87
N ALA A 88 -11.78 -7.19 -24.68
CA ALA A 88 -10.75 -7.19 -25.73
C ALA A 88 -11.04 -6.13 -26.82
N ARG A 89 -10.08 -5.90 -27.72
CA ARG A 89 -10.31 -5.11 -28.93
C ARG A 89 -10.98 -5.98 -29.99
N PHE A 90 -11.88 -5.43 -30.78
CA PHE A 90 -12.58 -6.17 -31.83
C PHE A 90 -12.42 -5.50 -33.19
N ILE A 91 -12.01 -6.27 -34.19
CA ILE A 91 -12.09 -5.92 -35.61
C ILE A 91 -13.08 -6.91 -36.22
N ILE A 92 -14.28 -6.45 -36.54
CA ILE A 92 -15.36 -7.30 -37.06
C ILE A 92 -15.56 -6.96 -38.53
N VAL A 93 -15.48 -7.95 -39.41
CA VAL A 93 -15.62 -7.81 -40.85
C VAL A 93 -16.89 -8.52 -41.27
N VAL A 94 -17.80 -7.81 -41.93
CA VAL A 94 -19.05 -8.37 -42.46
C VAL A 94 -19.06 -8.16 -43.98
N GLN A 95 -19.13 -9.25 -44.75
CA GLN A 95 -18.97 -9.16 -46.22
C GLN A 95 -20.22 -8.62 -46.95
N ASN A 96 -21.41 -8.89 -46.41
CA ASN A 96 -22.69 -8.35 -46.89
C ASN A 96 -23.44 -7.66 -45.74
N THR A 97 -23.55 -6.33 -45.81
CA THR A 97 -24.40 -5.53 -44.89
C THR A 97 -25.56 -4.84 -45.60
N LYS A 98 -26.08 -5.41 -46.70
CA LYS A 98 -27.18 -4.80 -47.48
C LYS A 98 -28.56 -5.13 -46.91
N GLU A 99 -28.70 -6.29 -46.28
CA GLU A 99 -29.98 -6.81 -45.75
C GLU A 99 -30.30 -6.34 -44.32
N TYR A 100 -29.28 -5.87 -43.58
CA TYR A 100 -29.40 -5.52 -42.16
C TYR A 100 -28.85 -4.13 -41.90
N SER A 101 -29.48 -3.39 -40.99
CA SER A 101 -29.05 -2.04 -40.67
C SER A 101 -27.84 -2.05 -39.72
N LEU A 102 -27.10 -0.94 -39.73
CA LEU A 102 -26.06 -0.68 -38.71
C LEU A 102 -26.65 -0.61 -37.29
N HIS A 103 -27.96 -0.40 -37.14
CA HIS A 103 -28.66 -0.44 -35.85
C HIS A 103 -28.78 -1.88 -35.34
N ASP A 104 -29.13 -2.83 -36.20
CA ASP A 104 -29.24 -4.26 -35.85
C ASP A 104 -27.87 -4.81 -35.43
N LEU A 105 -26.82 -4.47 -36.19
CA LEU A 105 -25.45 -4.82 -35.83
C LEU A 105 -24.98 -4.12 -34.54
N THR A 106 -25.37 -2.87 -34.31
CA THR A 106 -25.14 -2.20 -33.01
C THR A 106 -25.82 -2.97 -31.88
N HIS A 107 -27.08 -3.40 -32.07
CA HIS A 107 -27.85 -4.12 -31.07
C HIS A 107 -27.25 -5.51 -30.77
N LEU A 108 -26.90 -6.28 -31.79
CA LEU A 108 -26.23 -7.58 -31.66
C LEU A 108 -24.93 -7.47 -30.83
N LEU A 109 -24.10 -6.49 -31.17
CA LEU A 109 -22.85 -6.25 -30.48
C LEU A 109 -23.09 -5.74 -29.04
N HIS A 110 -24.14 -4.96 -28.79
CA HIS A 110 -24.57 -4.62 -27.43
C HIS A 110 -25.01 -5.84 -26.61
N THR A 111 -25.76 -6.78 -27.19
CA THR A 111 -26.22 -8.00 -26.53
C THR A 111 -25.05 -8.83 -26.00
N TYR A 112 -23.97 -8.96 -26.78
CA TYR A 112 -22.76 -9.71 -26.40
C TYR A 112 -21.69 -8.88 -25.67
N ASN A 113 -22.03 -7.65 -25.26
CA ASN A 113 -21.15 -6.68 -24.59
C ASN A 113 -19.94 -6.18 -25.41
N ILE A 114 -19.98 -6.32 -26.73
CA ILE A 114 -18.96 -5.93 -27.70
C ILE A 114 -19.16 -4.45 -28.11
N PHE A 115 -18.95 -3.52 -27.18
CA PHE A 115 -18.96 -2.07 -27.45
C PHE A 115 -17.63 -1.37 -27.12
N HIS A 116 -16.69 -2.06 -26.47
CA HIS A 116 -15.42 -1.50 -26.07
C HIS A 116 -14.32 -1.74 -27.13
N LYS A 117 -13.65 -0.67 -27.58
CA LYS A 117 -12.49 -0.74 -28.51
C LYS A 117 -12.79 -1.59 -29.77
N VAL A 118 -13.97 -1.35 -30.38
CA VAL A 118 -14.50 -2.05 -31.56
C VAL A 118 -14.38 -1.20 -32.83
N SER A 119 -13.94 -1.82 -33.92
CA SER A 119 -14.13 -1.34 -35.29
C SER A 119 -14.89 -2.39 -36.09
N VAL A 120 -15.95 -1.96 -36.77
CA VAL A 120 -16.67 -2.78 -37.77
C VAL A 120 -16.19 -2.36 -39.15
N ILE A 121 -15.96 -3.33 -40.03
CA ILE A 121 -15.61 -3.13 -41.43
C ILE A 121 -16.71 -3.79 -42.26
N SER A 122 -17.53 -2.99 -42.94
CA SER A 122 -18.41 -3.50 -44.00
C SER A 122 -17.61 -3.58 -45.30
N ARG A 123 -17.84 -4.65 -46.06
CA ARG A 123 -17.43 -4.76 -47.46
C ARG A 123 -18.65 -4.52 -48.37
N ASN A 124 -18.44 -3.87 -49.51
CA ASN A 124 -19.41 -3.82 -50.60
C ASN A 124 -18.65 -3.81 -51.93
N GLY A 125 -18.59 -4.96 -52.61
CA GLY A 125 -17.62 -5.17 -53.69
C GLY A 125 -16.20 -5.07 -53.13
N ASP A 126 -15.36 -4.21 -53.73
CA ASP A 126 -14.00 -3.96 -53.24
C ASP A 126 -13.86 -2.71 -52.38
N VAL A 127 -14.97 -2.01 -52.11
CA VAL A 127 -15.01 -0.88 -51.18
C VAL A 127 -15.19 -1.40 -49.75
N TYR A 128 -14.34 -0.91 -48.85
CA TYR A 128 -14.38 -1.24 -47.42
C TYR A 128 -14.65 0.03 -46.60
N ALA A 129 -15.75 0.04 -45.84
CA ALA A 129 -16.16 1.14 -44.97
C ALA A 129 -15.90 0.78 -43.50
N ILE A 130 -15.20 1.67 -42.77
CA ILE A 130 -14.90 1.48 -41.35
C ILE A 130 -15.93 2.26 -40.51
N TYR A 131 -16.58 1.56 -39.59
CA TYR A 131 -17.52 2.08 -38.62
C TYR A 131 -16.97 1.97 -37.20
N ARG A 132 -17.37 2.91 -36.35
CA ARG A 132 -17.05 2.94 -34.92
C ARG A 132 -18.25 3.38 -34.12
N TYR A 133 -18.31 3.04 -32.85
CA TYR A 133 -19.34 3.56 -31.96
C TYR A 133 -19.22 5.07 -31.72
N ASN A 134 -20.35 5.78 -31.73
CA ASN A 134 -20.43 7.19 -31.44
C ASN A 134 -20.58 7.49 -29.93
N PHE A 135 -19.45 7.50 -29.20
CA PHE A 135 -19.40 7.91 -27.78
C PHE A 135 -19.12 9.41 -27.58
N THR A 136 -19.41 10.28 -28.56
CA THR A 136 -18.97 11.68 -28.53
C THR A 136 -19.84 12.62 -27.68
N LYS A 137 -21.10 12.28 -27.41
CA LYS A 137 -22.01 13.09 -26.59
C LYS A 137 -21.88 12.73 -25.10
N PRO A 138 -21.52 13.65 -24.19
CA PRO A 138 -21.49 13.39 -22.76
C PRO A 138 -22.86 12.92 -22.25
N GLY A 139 -22.92 11.82 -21.52
CA GLY A 139 -24.17 11.19 -21.08
C GLY A 139 -24.75 10.13 -22.04
N ASN A 140 -24.33 10.07 -23.31
CA ASN A 140 -24.60 8.91 -24.17
C ASN A 140 -23.69 7.75 -23.76
N CYS A 141 -24.16 6.99 -22.78
CA CYS A 141 -23.50 5.78 -22.32
C CYS A 141 -23.52 4.70 -23.39
N PHE A 142 -22.66 3.69 -23.22
CA PHE A 142 -22.37 2.68 -24.23
C PHE A 142 -23.62 2.04 -24.84
N ARG A 143 -24.69 1.79 -24.07
CA ARG A 143 -25.99 1.29 -24.58
C ARG A 143 -26.71 2.20 -25.60
N ALA A 144 -26.38 3.49 -25.65
CA ALA A 144 -26.98 4.52 -26.53
C ALA A 144 -25.98 5.05 -27.59
N GLY A 145 -24.84 4.37 -27.78
CA GLY A 145 -23.97 4.60 -28.93
C GLY A 145 -24.42 3.75 -30.11
N HIS A 146 -24.52 4.35 -31.30
CA HIS A 146 -24.68 3.61 -32.55
C HIS A 146 -23.36 3.55 -33.32
N LEU A 147 -23.19 2.53 -34.16
CA LEU A 147 -22.14 2.49 -35.18
C LEU A 147 -22.35 3.63 -36.18
N ILE A 148 -21.39 4.56 -36.24
CA ILE A 148 -21.31 5.61 -37.25
C ILE A 148 -20.19 5.31 -38.23
N PHE A 149 -20.36 5.74 -39.48
CA PHE A 149 -19.27 5.77 -40.45
C PHE A 149 -18.12 6.64 -39.91
N TRP A 150 -16.89 6.17 -40.09
CA TRP A 150 -15.69 6.88 -39.63
C TRP A 150 -14.75 7.24 -40.78
N SER A 151 -14.40 6.27 -41.62
CA SER A 151 -13.66 6.52 -42.86
C SER A 151 -13.80 5.35 -43.82
N TRP A 152 -13.47 5.58 -45.09
CA TRP A 152 -13.13 4.49 -46.00
C TRP A 152 -11.80 3.84 -45.60
N CYS A 153 -11.53 2.66 -46.14
CA CYS A 153 -10.27 1.97 -45.93
C CYS A 153 -9.07 2.67 -46.61
N SER A 154 -9.26 3.16 -47.83
CA SER A 154 -8.30 3.99 -48.58
C SER A 154 -7.78 5.16 -47.74
N ASP A 155 -8.72 5.92 -47.18
CA ASP A 155 -8.51 7.07 -46.30
C ASP A 155 -7.76 6.74 -45.01
N PHE A 156 -7.91 5.51 -44.51
CA PHE A 156 -7.20 5.07 -43.32
C PHE A 156 -5.74 4.71 -43.65
N ILE A 157 -5.51 4.02 -44.77
CA ILE A 157 -4.18 3.63 -45.23
C ILE A 157 -3.28 4.86 -45.48
N SER A 158 -3.85 6.00 -45.89
CA SER A 158 -3.13 7.27 -46.08
C SER A 158 -2.83 8.06 -44.79
N GLY A 159 -2.99 7.44 -43.60
CA GLY A 159 -2.41 7.95 -42.34
C GLY A 159 -3.37 8.57 -41.32
N LYS A 160 -4.70 8.41 -41.47
CA LYS A 160 -5.66 8.86 -40.46
C LYS A 160 -5.52 8.04 -39.16
N LYS A 161 -5.20 8.69 -38.03
CA LYS A 161 -5.06 8.03 -36.71
C LYS A 161 -6.32 7.26 -36.28
N LEU A 162 -6.15 6.06 -35.74
CA LEU A 162 -7.22 5.08 -35.54
C LEU A 162 -8.33 5.45 -34.55
N ALA A 163 -9.55 5.07 -34.92
CA ALA A 163 -10.78 5.17 -34.14
C ALA A 163 -10.66 4.64 -32.70
N PHE A 164 -10.00 3.49 -32.49
CA PHE A 164 -9.91 2.88 -31.15
C PHE A 164 -8.98 3.60 -30.16
N LEU A 165 -8.38 4.73 -30.54
CA LEU A 165 -7.55 5.57 -29.67
C LEU A 165 -8.31 6.76 -29.05
N THR A 166 -9.54 7.07 -29.47
CA THR A 166 -10.37 8.06 -28.75
C THR A 166 -10.97 7.41 -27.51
N ASN A 167 -10.34 7.61 -26.36
CA ASN A 167 -10.85 7.17 -25.05
C ASN A 167 -12.25 7.76 -24.79
N GLY A 168 -13.29 6.95 -24.97
CA GLY A 168 -14.67 7.32 -24.66
C GLY A 168 -14.80 7.70 -23.19
N SER A 169 -15.40 8.87 -22.91
CA SER A 169 -15.50 9.35 -21.54
C SER A 169 -16.68 8.69 -20.83
N ILE A 170 -16.42 8.00 -19.71
CA ILE A 170 -17.50 7.52 -18.83
C ILE A 170 -18.21 8.66 -18.08
N ARG A 171 -17.77 9.92 -18.24
CA ARG A 171 -18.34 11.09 -17.55
C ARG A 171 -19.82 11.27 -17.86
N ASN A 172 -20.56 11.64 -16.84
CA ASN A 172 -22.02 11.80 -16.78
C ASN A 172 -22.83 10.50 -16.99
N CYS A 173 -22.18 9.31 -17.04
CA CYS A 173 -22.92 8.08 -17.27
C CYS A 173 -23.62 7.50 -16.05
N ARG A 174 -24.84 7.02 -16.26
CA ARG A 174 -25.64 6.24 -15.30
C ARG A 174 -25.37 4.75 -15.46
N PHE A 175 -24.92 4.13 -14.38
CA PHE A 175 -24.75 2.69 -14.23
C PHE A 175 -25.61 2.21 -13.06
N GLU A 176 -26.30 1.09 -13.23
CA GLU A 176 -27.11 0.50 -12.15
C GLU A 176 -26.40 -0.71 -11.56
N PHE A 177 -26.23 -0.68 -10.24
CA PHE A 177 -25.56 -1.71 -9.45
C PHE A 177 -26.56 -2.35 -8.50
N ILE A 178 -26.60 -3.67 -8.50
CA ILE A 178 -27.40 -4.47 -7.58
C ILE A 178 -26.60 -4.71 -6.29
N ALA A 179 -27.22 -4.62 -5.12
CA ALA A 179 -26.47 -4.79 -3.89
C ALA A 179 -27.25 -5.44 -2.74
N GLN A 180 -26.54 -6.24 -1.95
CA GLN A 180 -27.07 -6.77 -0.70
C GLN A 180 -26.83 -5.75 0.43
N ASN A 181 -27.88 -5.47 1.21
CA ASN A 181 -27.74 -4.72 2.46
C ASN A 181 -26.96 -5.56 3.48
N LEU A 182 -25.80 -5.07 3.90
CA LEU A 182 -24.80 -5.82 4.65
C LEU A 182 -23.88 -4.86 5.39
N TRP A 183 -24.35 -4.37 6.54
CA TRP A 183 -23.60 -3.49 7.42
C TRP A 183 -22.32 -4.18 7.93
N PRO A 184 -21.11 -3.54 7.94
CA PRO A 184 -20.80 -2.15 7.65
C PRO A 184 -20.44 -1.78 6.21
N PHE A 185 -20.75 -2.63 5.23
CA PHE A 185 -20.27 -2.46 3.84
C PHE A 185 -21.29 -1.76 2.96
N MET A 186 -22.55 -2.14 3.13
CA MET A 186 -23.72 -1.50 2.55
C MET A 186 -24.72 -1.22 3.68
N ASN A 187 -25.37 -0.07 3.64
CA ASN A 187 -26.43 0.34 4.56
C ASN A 187 -27.54 0.98 3.72
N PHE A 188 -28.71 0.39 3.69
CA PHE A 188 -29.89 1.02 3.07
C PHE A 188 -30.84 1.61 4.13
N ASP A 189 -30.69 1.22 5.40
CA ASP A 189 -31.58 1.60 6.50
C ASP A 189 -31.18 2.89 7.23
N ASN A 190 -30.01 3.49 6.94
CA ASN A 190 -29.51 4.69 7.63
C ASN A 190 -28.66 5.59 6.71
N ASP A 191 -28.57 6.89 7.04
CA ASP A 191 -27.70 7.87 6.37
C ASP A 191 -26.21 7.51 6.38
N VAL A 192 -25.77 6.68 7.34
CA VAL A 192 -24.38 6.25 7.47
C VAL A 192 -24.08 5.17 6.44
N LYS A 193 -23.66 5.63 5.26
CA LYS A 193 -23.15 4.77 4.18
C LYS A 193 -22.13 3.76 4.71
N GLY A 194 -22.24 2.52 4.25
CA GLY A 194 -21.21 1.51 4.47
C GLY A 194 -19.96 1.77 3.63
N SER A 195 -18.88 1.04 3.93
CA SER A 195 -17.57 1.24 3.30
C SER A 195 -17.55 1.03 1.77
N GLU A 196 -18.34 0.09 1.25
CA GLU A 196 -18.45 -0.19 -0.19
C GLU A 196 -19.32 0.89 -0.89
N GLN A 197 -20.35 1.42 -0.22
CA GLN A 197 -21.10 2.60 -0.70
C GLN A 197 -20.24 3.86 -0.72
N TYR A 198 -19.40 4.06 0.29
CA TYR A 198 -18.49 5.21 0.38
C TYR A 198 -17.40 5.16 -0.70
N PHE A 199 -16.80 3.98 -0.91
CA PHE A 199 -15.89 3.73 -2.03
C PHE A 199 -16.51 4.13 -3.38
N LEU A 200 -17.72 3.67 -3.67
CA LEU A 200 -18.44 4.04 -4.89
C LEU A 200 -18.80 5.53 -4.94
N ALA A 201 -19.11 6.17 -3.81
CA ALA A 201 -19.39 7.62 -3.77
C ALA A 201 -18.15 8.48 -4.10
N ILE A 202 -16.95 8.05 -3.70
CA ILE A 202 -15.70 8.71 -4.11
C ILE A 202 -15.39 8.44 -5.59
N PHE A 203 -15.62 7.21 -6.08
CA PHE A 203 -15.49 6.88 -7.51
C PHE A 203 -16.44 7.72 -8.40
N GLN A 204 -17.72 7.81 -8.01
CA GLN A 204 -18.72 8.69 -8.62
C GLN A 204 -18.19 10.12 -8.77
N LYS A 205 -17.67 10.70 -7.67
CA LYS A 205 -17.13 12.06 -7.64
C LYS A 205 -15.89 12.23 -8.52
N GLN A 206 -14.95 11.30 -8.48
CA GLN A 206 -13.69 11.38 -9.24
C GLN A 206 -13.90 11.23 -10.75
N TYR A 207 -14.71 10.26 -11.18
CA TYR A 207 -14.95 9.97 -12.60
C TYR A 207 -16.19 10.71 -13.17
N ARG A 208 -16.90 11.46 -12.33
CA ARG A 208 -18.19 12.12 -12.63
C ARG A 208 -19.23 11.13 -13.18
N VAL A 209 -19.32 9.94 -12.60
CA VAL A 209 -20.32 8.92 -12.95
C VAL A 209 -21.50 8.94 -11.98
N GLN A 210 -22.68 8.60 -12.47
CA GLN A 210 -23.85 8.31 -11.64
C GLN A 210 -23.91 6.79 -11.43
N ILE A 211 -23.83 6.34 -10.18
CA ILE A 211 -24.04 4.92 -9.84
C ILE A 211 -25.31 4.81 -9.00
N VAL A 212 -26.35 4.19 -9.55
CA VAL A 212 -27.60 3.92 -8.84
C VAL A 212 -27.48 2.57 -8.16
N LEU A 213 -27.52 2.56 -6.83
CA LEU A 213 -27.52 1.36 -6.02
C LEU A 213 -28.96 0.90 -5.80
N LYS A 214 -29.31 -0.27 -6.30
CA LYS A 214 -30.59 -0.95 -6.05
C LYS A 214 -30.37 -2.06 -5.04
N GLU A 215 -31.02 -1.96 -3.89
CA GLU A 215 -31.03 -3.03 -2.88
C GLU A 215 -31.69 -4.30 -3.44
N PHE A 216 -31.17 -5.47 -3.07
CA PHE A 216 -31.75 -6.76 -3.44
C PHE A 216 -32.21 -7.56 -2.22
N THR A 217 -33.35 -7.17 -1.67
CA THR A 217 -34.08 -7.88 -0.63
C THR A 217 -35.12 -8.82 -1.25
N LYS A 218 -34.69 -10.01 -1.69
CA LYS A 218 -35.63 -11.11 -1.98
C LYS A 218 -35.93 -11.90 -0.71
N PHE A 219 -37.11 -11.68 -0.16
CA PHE A 219 -37.78 -12.62 0.74
C PHE A 219 -38.59 -13.63 -0.11
N ASN A 220 -38.76 -14.85 0.40
CA ASN A 220 -39.67 -15.84 -0.18
C ASN A 220 -41.12 -15.54 0.26
N LYS A 221 -42.09 -16.32 -0.24
CA LYS A 221 -43.52 -16.16 0.11
C LYS A 221 -43.88 -16.39 1.60
N TYR A 222 -42.89 -16.68 2.45
CA TYR A 222 -43.01 -16.86 3.89
C TYR A 222 -42.14 -15.87 4.69
N GLY A 223 -41.70 -14.77 4.06
CA GLY A 223 -40.89 -13.72 4.72
C GLY A 223 -39.45 -14.10 5.06
N LYS A 224 -38.98 -15.31 4.71
CA LYS A 224 -37.59 -15.73 4.93
C LYS A 224 -36.72 -15.27 3.75
N PRO A 225 -35.47 -14.81 3.95
CA PRO A 225 -34.59 -14.44 2.84
C PRO A 225 -34.39 -15.63 1.89
N VAL A 226 -34.41 -15.37 0.58
CA VAL A 226 -34.31 -16.42 -0.44
C VAL A 226 -32.94 -17.07 -0.40
N ASP A 227 -32.92 -18.40 -0.34
CA ASP A 227 -31.70 -19.17 -0.44
C ASP A 227 -30.99 -18.91 -1.77
N ASN A 228 -29.66 -18.73 -1.69
CA ASN A 228 -28.80 -18.37 -2.81
C ASN A 228 -29.06 -16.97 -3.42
N ILE A 229 -29.48 -15.97 -2.61
CA ILE A 229 -29.43 -14.52 -2.97
C ILE A 229 -28.15 -14.17 -3.75
N ARG A 230 -26.97 -14.64 -3.30
CA ARG A 230 -25.71 -14.41 -3.98
C ARG A 230 -25.64 -14.98 -5.41
N LYS A 231 -26.20 -16.16 -5.65
CA LYS A 231 -26.28 -16.77 -6.99
C LYS A 231 -27.18 -15.92 -7.88
N ILE A 232 -28.35 -15.51 -7.37
CA ILE A 232 -29.32 -14.68 -8.08
C ILE A 232 -28.74 -13.31 -8.43
N ILE A 233 -28.01 -12.66 -7.52
CA ILE A 233 -27.34 -11.38 -7.81
C ILE A 233 -26.27 -11.55 -8.90
N HIS A 234 -25.45 -12.59 -8.84
CA HIS A 234 -24.47 -12.89 -9.89
C HIS A 234 -25.15 -13.19 -11.24
N GLU A 235 -26.22 -13.99 -11.24
CA GLU A 235 -27.03 -14.26 -12.43
C GLU A 235 -27.59 -12.98 -13.04
N LYS A 236 -28.08 -12.03 -12.23
CA LYS A 236 -28.57 -10.74 -12.72
C LYS A 236 -27.48 -9.86 -13.34
N VAL A 237 -26.24 -9.95 -12.88
CA VAL A 237 -25.09 -9.28 -13.52
C VAL A 237 -24.66 -10.00 -14.80
N VAL A 238 -24.71 -11.34 -14.82
CA VAL A 238 -24.36 -12.16 -16.00
C VAL A 238 -25.36 -11.96 -17.14
N HIS A 239 -26.67 -11.91 -16.85
CA HIS A 239 -27.72 -11.64 -17.84
C HIS A 239 -27.88 -10.13 -18.18
N ASN A 240 -26.85 -9.31 -17.91
CA ASN A 240 -26.79 -7.89 -18.25
C ASN A 240 -27.91 -6.99 -17.66
N GLU A 241 -28.70 -7.44 -16.69
CA GLU A 241 -29.72 -6.59 -16.03
C GLU A 241 -29.07 -5.40 -15.30
N TYR A 242 -27.90 -5.63 -14.69
CA TYR A 242 -27.12 -4.65 -13.94
C TYR A 242 -25.67 -4.56 -14.46
N GLU A 243 -25.01 -3.42 -14.27
CA GLU A 243 -23.61 -3.24 -14.63
C GLU A 243 -22.66 -4.04 -13.73
N GLY A 244 -23.04 -4.21 -12.46
CA GLY A 244 -22.25 -4.89 -11.45
C GLY A 244 -22.97 -5.06 -10.11
N ALA A 245 -22.27 -5.68 -9.16
CA ALA A 245 -22.76 -5.97 -7.82
C ALA A 245 -21.75 -5.63 -6.71
N VAL A 246 -22.27 -5.11 -5.59
CA VAL A 246 -21.54 -4.80 -4.35
C VAL A 246 -22.34 -5.23 -3.10
N GLY A 247 -21.72 -5.25 -1.91
CA GLY A 247 -22.32 -5.85 -0.71
C GLY A 247 -21.56 -7.06 -0.21
N GLY A 248 -20.23 -7.04 -0.31
CA GLY A 248 -19.38 -8.02 0.34
C GLY A 248 -19.24 -9.37 -0.34
N PHE A 249 -19.37 -9.41 -1.66
CA PHE A 249 -19.06 -10.59 -2.45
C PHE A 249 -17.60 -11.02 -2.23
N SER A 250 -17.43 -12.17 -1.59
CA SER A 250 -16.12 -12.78 -1.31
C SER A 250 -15.63 -13.62 -2.47
N ILE A 251 -14.40 -13.40 -2.96
CA ILE A 251 -13.74 -14.41 -3.79
C ILE A 251 -13.17 -15.49 -2.87
N ASN A 252 -13.60 -16.74 -3.05
CA ASN A 252 -13.01 -17.90 -2.38
C ASN A 252 -11.64 -18.21 -3.04
N SER A 253 -10.62 -17.46 -2.66
CA SER A 253 -9.23 -17.81 -2.96
C SER A 253 -8.80 -18.98 -2.07
N ALA A 254 -8.83 -20.20 -2.61
CA ALA A 254 -8.35 -21.39 -1.90
C ALA A 254 -6.82 -21.35 -1.59
N TYR A 255 -6.09 -20.33 -2.07
CA TYR A 255 -4.64 -20.22 -2.01
C TYR A 255 -4.18 -18.80 -1.61
N SER A 256 -4.21 -18.46 -0.32
CA SER A 256 -3.65 -17.21 0.21
C SER A 256 -3.31 -17.29 1.71
N VAL A 257 -2.19 -17.94 2.06
CA VAL A 257 -1.84 -18.33 3.44
C VAL A 257 -0.69 -17.55 4.15
N PRO A 258 0.33 -16.95 3.48
CA PRO A 258 1.58 -16.62 4.18
C PRO A 258 1.54 -15.42 5.16
N TYR A 259 0.60 -14.48 5.01
CA TYR A 259 0.63 -13.21 5.76
C TYR A 259 0.24 -13.33 7.24
N THR A 260 -0.49 -14.38 7.65
CA THR A 260 -1.03 -14.50 9.01
C THR A 260 0.07 -14.65 10.07
N ILE A 261 1.16 -15.36 9.73
CA ILE A 261 2.20 -15.80 10.67
C ILE A 261 2.99 -14.62 11.28
N GLN A 262 3.15 -13.51 10.54
CA GLN A 262 3.87 -12.34 11.05
C GLN A 262 3.09 -11.53 12.08
N ALA A 263 1.75 -11.61 12.08
CA ALA A 263 0.91 -10.88 13.04
C ALA A 263 0.90 -11.52 14.44
N SER A 264 0.85 -12.86 14.50
CA SER A 264 0.73 -13.62 15.76
C SER A 264 1.89 -13.32 16.74
N LEU A 265 3.11 -13.20 16.21
CA LEU A 265 4.36 -12.98 16.97
C LEU A 265 4.36 -11.74 17.88
N TYR A 266 3.66 -10.66 17.51
CA TYR A 266 3.58 -9.46 18.35
C TYR A 266 2.52 -9.58 19.47
N SER A 267 1.57 -10.50 19.35
CA SER A 267 0.40 -10.56 20.24
C SER A 267 0.57 -11.51 21.43
N VAL A 268 1.55 -12.43 21.38
CA VAL A 268 1.78 -13.48 22.39
C VAL A 268 2.56 -12.94 23.60
N THR A 269 3.45 -11.97 23.39
CA THR A 269 4.32 -11.42 24.44
C THR A 269 3.67 -10.31 25.28
N ALA A 270 2.58 -9.70 24.79
CA ALA A 270 1.98 -8.52 25.42
C ALA A 270 0.85 -8.83 26.43
N ARG A 271 0.32 -10.07 26.46
CA ARG A 271 -0.71 -10.53 27.41
C ARG A 271 -0.56 -12.03 27.68
N PRO A 272 -0.26 -12.48 28.91
CA PRO A 272 -0.35 -13.89 29.25
C PRO A 272 -1.80 -14.37 29.09
N ALA A 273 -1.98 -15.55 28.47
CA ALA A 273 -3.30 -16.11 28.21
C ALA A 273 -3.94 -16.68 29.47
N ARG A 274 -5.27 -16.60 29.58
CA ARG A 274 -6.00 -17.46 30.53
C ARG A 274 -5.89 -18.91 30.05
N ALA A 275 -5.74 -19.86 30.98
CA ALA A 275 -5.33 -21.23 30.66
C ALA A 275 -6.32 -22.06 29.79
N PHE A 276 -7.53 -21.55 29.57
CA PHE A 276 -8.65 -22.23 28.90
C PHE A 276 -9.13 -21.54 27.61
N GLU A 277 -8.37 -20.58 27.07
CA GLU A 277 -8.74 -19.87 25.84
C GLU A 277 -8.24 -20.63 24.58
N PRO A 278 -9.12 -20.99 23.62
CA PRO A 278 -8.71 -21.58 22.35
C PRO A 278 -7.91 -20.57 21.51
N LYS A 279 -6.77 -21.00 20.97
CA LYS A 279 -5.79 -20.14 20.27
C LYS A 279 -5.76 -20.40 18.77
N ILE A 280 -5.95 -21.65 18.36
CA ILE A 280 -5.94 -22.08 16.95
C ILE A 280 -7.25 -22.80 16.59
N PRO A 281 -7.65 -22.85 15.30
CA PRO A 281 -8.89 -23.50 14.88
C PRO A 281 -9.01 -25.00 15.23
N LYS A 282 -7.90 -25.67 15.58
CA LYS A 282 -7.91 -27.07 16.05
C LYS A 282 -8.50 -27.22 17.46
N ASP A 283 -8.45 -26.16 18.27
CA ASP A 283 -8.93 -26.15 19.65
C ASP A 283 -10.47 -26.06 19.71
N LEU A 284 -11.11 -25.70 18.59
CA LEU A 284 -12.57 -25.57 18.45
C LEU A 284 -13.29 -26.91 18.24
N LYS A 285 -12.59 -28.05 18.24
CA LYS A 285 -13.18 -29.39 18.04
C LYS A 285 -14.27 -29.75 19.05
N GLU A 286 -14.12 -29.28 20.28
CA GLU A 286 -15.06 -29.55 21.40
C GLU A 286 -16.20 -28.53 21.48
N TYR A 287 -16.19 -27.50 20.62
CA TYR A 287 -17.17 -26.43 20.61
C TYR A 287 -18.20 -26.65 19.49
N GLN A 288 -19.48 -26.47 19.80
CA GLN A 288 -20.55 -26.51 18.81
C GLN A 288 -20.44 -25.29 17.88
N ALA A 289 -20.44 -25.53 16.58
CA ALA A 289 -20.46 -24.46 15.59
C ALA A 289 -21.87 -23.84 15.51
N SER A 290 -21.96 -22.51 15.65
CA SER A 290 -23.14 -21.69 15.37
C SER A 290 -22.82 -20.80 14.18
N LEU A 291 -23.24 -21.22 12.99
CA LEU A 291 -22.83 -20.61 11.73
C LEU A 291 -24.01 -20.01 10.99
N TYR A 292 -23.77 -18.84 10.40
CA TYR A 292 -24.70 -18.25 9.43
C TYR A 292 -24.77 -19.13 8.16
N THR A 293 -25.94 -19.24 7.54
CA THR A 293 -26.26 -20.19 6.44
C THR A 293 -25.19 -20.28 5.34
N GLU A 294 -24.61 -19.16 4.91
CA GLU A 294 -23.56 -19.17 3.87
C GLU A 294 -22.27 -19.88 4.34
N TRP A 295 -21.87 -19.72 5.60
CA TRP A 295 -20.68 -20.38 6.15
C TRP A 295 -20.90 -21.88 6.37
N GLN A 296 -22.10 -22.30 6.77
CA GLN A 296 -22.45 -23.71 6.88
C GLN A 296 -22.32 -24.42 5.51
N ARG A 297 -22.74 -23.77 4.42
CA ARG A 297 -22.58 -24.29 3.04
C ARG A 297 -21.12 -24.34 2.59
N VAL A 298 -20.33 -23.32 2.89
CA VAL A 298 -18.93 -23.21 2.40
C VAL A 298 -17.98 -24.22 3.04
N TYR A 299 -18.24 -24.65 4.28
CA TYR A 299 -17.32 -25.53 5.04
C TYR A 299 -17.86 -26.92 5.35
N ALA A 300 -19.11 -27.25 4.99
CA ALA A 300 -19.74 -28.54 5.25
C ALA A 300 -19.64 -29.01 6.73
N TYR A 301 -19.76 -28.09 7.69
CA TYR A 301 -19.85 -28.45 9.11
C TYR A 301 -21.18 -29.20 9.38
N HIS A 302 -21.13 -30.53 9.32
CA HIS A 302 -22.30 -31.41 9.47
C HIS A 302 -23.07 -31.17 10.78
N ASN A 303 -22.39 -30.77 11.86
CA ASN A 303 -22.99 -30.53 13.18
C ASN A 303 -23.19 -29.03 13.50
N ALA A 304 -23.12 -28.13 12.51
CA ALA A 304 -23.35 -26.70 12.74
C ALA A 304 -24.83 -26.38 12.92
N SER A 305 -25.14 -25.64 14.00
CA SER A 305 -26.43 -24.98 14.18
C SER A 305 -26.51 -23.72 13.31
N ASN A 306 -27.70 -23.43 12.75
CA ASN A 306 -27.92 -22.25 11.93
C ASN A 306 -28.58 -21.13 12.75
N CYS A 307 -27.81 -20.07 13.00
CA CYS A 307 -28.22 -18.90 13.77
C CYS A 307 -28.98 -17.83 12.95
N GLY A 308 -29.21 -18.05 11.66
CA GLY A 308 -30.08 -17.21 10.81
C GLY A 308 -29.47 -15.89 10.32
N THR A 309 -28.90 -15.07 11.20
CA THR A 309 -28.23 -13.80 10.84
C THR A 309 -26.84 -13.70 11.47
N ARG A 310 -25.91 -12.97 10.82
CA ARG A 310 -24.53 -12.78 11.32
C ARG A 310 -24.49 -12.15 12.73
N LEU A 311 -25.45 -11.28 13.06
CA LEU A 311 -25.60 -10.72 14.41
C LEU A 311 -26.17 -11.75 15.39
N ASN A 312 -27.21 -12.49 15.01
CA ASN A 312 -27.80 -13.54 15.86
C ASN A 312 -26.76 -14.61 16.22
N CYS A 313 -25.83 -14.95 15.33
CA CYS A 313 -24.72 -15.85 15.63
C CYS A 313 -23.78 -15.31 16.71
N LEU A 314 -23.46 -14.01 16.68
CA LEU A 314 -22.66 -13.35 17.72
C LEU A 314 -23.41 -13.28 19.06
N LEU A 315 -24.71 -13.02 19.03
CA LEU A 315 -25.56 -12.99 20.22
C LEU A 315 -25.79 -14.40 20.81
N MET A 316 -25.86 -15.44 19.99
CA MET A 316 -25.94 -16.83 20.45
C MET A 316 -24.66 -17.25 21.17
N VAL A 317 -23.48 -16.85 20.68
CA VAL A 317 -22.21 -17.04 21.41
C VAL A 317 -22.16 -16.21 22.69
N LYS A 318 -22.61 -14.95 22.66
CA LYS A 318 -22.71 -14.08 23.85
C LYS A 318 -23.59 -14.68 24.96
N ASN A 319 -24.72 -15.25 24.58
CA ASN A 319 -25.75 -15.72 25.51
C ASN A 319 -25.58 -17.20 25.91
N CYS A 320 -24.56 -17.90 25.38
CA CYS A 320 -24.29 -19.30 25.71
C CYS A 320 -23.67 -19.42 27.11
N GLN A 321 -24.49 -19.78 28.12
CA GLN A 321 -24.06 -19.95 29.51
C GLN A 321 -22.87 -20.93 29.64
N ASN A 322 -22.91 -22.05 28.92
CA ASN A 322 -21.88 -23.10 28.96
C ASN A 322 -20.61 -22.73 28.17
N LYS A 323 -20.61 -21.62 27.41
CA LYS A 323 -19.50 -21.13 26.55
C LYS A 323 -19.01 -22.13 25.49
N SER A 324 -19.73 -23.22 25.28
CA SER A 324 -19.40 -24.33 24.38
C SER A 324 -19.77 -24.08 22.91
N VAL A 325 -20.03 -22.83 22.51
CA VAL A 325 -20.50 -22.46 21.17
C VAL A 325 -19.55 -21.43 20.56
N PHE A 326 -19.17 -21.60 19.30
CA PHE A 326 -18.37 -20.64 18.53
C PHE A 326 -19.06 -20.20 17.23
N THR A 327 -18.62 -19.09 16.64
CA THR A 327 -19.10 -18.59 15.34
C THR A 327 -17.96 -18.04 14.49
N ILE A 328 -18.15 -18.01 13.17
CA ILE A 328 -17.20 -17.44 12.20
C ILE A 328 -17.82 -16.18 11.58
N VAL A 329 -17.20 -15.02 11.80
CA VAL A 329 -17.65 -13.73 11.22
C VAL A 329 -16.45 -12.92 10.75
N SER A 330 -16.62 -12.09 9.72
CA SER A 330 -15.57 -11.16 9.28
C SER A 330 -15.31 -10.09 10.34
N ASP A 331 -14.05 -9.78 10.67
CA ASP A 331 -13.67 -8.81 11.71
C ASP A 331 -14.47 -7.50 11.66
N ALA A 332 -14.72 -6.93 10.48
CA ALA A 332 -15.50 -5.70 10.36
C ALA A 332 -16.96 -5.79 10.85
N HIS A 333 -17.63 -6.94 10.72
CA HIS A 333 -18.92 -7.16 11.39
C HIS A 333 -18.72 -7.21 12.91
N PHE A 334 -17.69 -7.93 13.37
CA PHE A 334 -17.38 -8.06 14.79
C PHE A 334 -17.10 -6.71 15.46
N GLN A 335 -16.21 -5.87 14.91
CA GLN A 335 -15.89 -4.54 15.48
C GLN A 335 -17.11 -3.61 15.53
N VAL A 336 -18.04 -3.75 14.59
CA VAL A 336 -19.23 -2.89 14.46
C VAL A 336 -20.36 -3.31 15.37
N HIS A 337 -20.57 -4.62 15.55
CA HIS A 337 -21.52 -5.16 16.52
C HIS A 337 -20.92 -5.27 17.93
N ARG A 338 -19.63 -4.98 18.13
CA ARG A 338 -18.87 -5.19 19.37
C ARG A 338 -19.55 -4.66 20.64
N TRP A 339 -20.20 -3.49 20.57
CA TRP A 339 -20.96 -2.89 21.68
C TRP A 339 -22.21 -3.68 22.09
N GLN A 340 -22.73 -4.54 21.21
CA GLN A 340 -23.82 -5.49 21.53
C GLN A 340 -23.26 -6.77 22.18
N LEU A 341 -21.95 -7.00 22.10
CA LEU A 341 -21.24 -8.18 22.62
C LEU A 341 -20.56 -7.91 23.95
N THR A 342 -20.73 -6.70 24.50
CA THR A 342 -20.35 -6.37 25.88
C THR A 342 -21.51 -6.55 26.85
N ASP A 343 -21.20 -6.52 28.13
CA ASP A 343 -22.16 -6.31 29.21
C ASP A 343 -22.50 -4.80 29.39
N HIS A 344 -23.15 -4.47 30.50
CA HIS A 344 -23.49 -3.09 30.90
C HIS A 344 -22.31 -2.24 31.42
N HIS A 345 -21.17 -2.84 31.77
CA HIS A 345 -19.92 -2.15 32.11
C HIS A 345 -18.99 -1.93 30.89
N CYS A 346 -19.39 -2.42 29.72
CA CYS A 346 -18.59 -2.50 28.49
C CYS A 346 -17.45 -3.54 28.52
N GLU A 347 -17.53 -4.54 29.39
CA GLU A 347 -16.67 -5.72 29.37
C GLU A 347 -17.08 -6.68 28.24
N MET A 348 -16.11 -7.24 27.51
CA MET A 348 -16.36 -8.17 26.40
C MET A 348 -16.85 -9.52 26.90
N LEU A 349 -18.10 -9.88 26.60
CA LEU A 349 -18.68 -11.20 26.94
C LEU A 349 -18.37 -12.30 25.92
N VAL A 350 -17.69 -11.97 24.82
CA VAL A 350 -17.24 -12.93 23.78
C VAL A 350 -15.74 -12.82 23.55
N TYR A 351 -15.10 -13.94 23.21
CA TYR A 351 -13.68 -14.02 22.89
C TYR A 351 -13.45 -13.92 21.38
N GLN A 352 -12.54 -13.05 20.95
CA GLN A 352 -12.04 -13.03 19.57
C GLN A 352 -10.72 -13.81 19.50
N ILE A 353 -10.73 -14.96 18.82
CA ILE A 353 -9.49 -15.66 18.44
C ILE A 353 -8.67 -14.72 17.57
N LYS A 354 -7.42 -14.47 17.96
CA LYS A 354 -6.55 -13.45 17.33
C LYS A 354 -6.13 -13.82 15.91
N GLU A 355 -6.00 -15.12 15.62
CA GLU A 355 -5.64 -15.61 14.29
C GLU A 355 -6.90 -15.68 13.41
N PRO A 356 -6.96 -14.96 12.27
CA PRO A 356 -8.10 -15.03 11.38
C PRO A 356 -8.20 -16.43 10.76
N TYR A 357 -9.35 -17.08 10.95
CA TYR A 357 -9.66 -18.41 10.40
C TYR A 357 -9.42 -18.49 8.88
N MET A 358 -9.70 -17.41 8.15
CA MET A 358 -9.20 -17.22 6.78
C MET A 358 -9.14 -15.73 6.40
N SER A 359 -8.35 -15.43 5.37
CA SER A 359 -8.39 -14.17 4.63
C SER A 359 -9.53 -14.19 3.60
N ILE A 360 -10.27 -13.09 3.47
CA ILE A 360 -11.43 -12.98 2.57
C ILE A 360 -11.26 -11.74 1.68
N TYR A 361 -11.04 -11.94 0.37
CA TYR A 361 -10.99 -10.83 -0.58
C TYR A 361 -12.39 -10.42 -1.00
N ARG A 362 -12.71 -9.13 -0.87
CA ARG A 362 -13.97 -8.52 -1.30
C ARG A 362 -13.79 -7.89 -2.67
N THR A 363 -14.77 -8.06 -3.55
CA THR A 363 -14.71 -7.45 -4.89
C THR A 363 -16.01 -6.79 -5.28
N VAL A 364 -15.88 -5.68 -6.02
CA VAL A 364 -16.93 -5.20 -6.91
C VAL A 364 -17.02 -6.19 -8.06
N SER A 365 -18.14 -6.89 -8.17
CA SER A 365 -18.41 -7.76 -9.32
C SER A 365 -18.94 -6.89 -10.47
N LEU A 366 -18.52 -7.15 -11.71
CA LEU A 366 -18.93 -6.40 -12.89
C LEU A 366 -19.31 -7.39 -14.00
N ARG A 367 -20.24 -7.03 -14.88
CA ARG A 367 -20.54 -7.84 -16.07
C ARG A 367 -19.32 -7.93 -16.99
N ARG A 368 -19.14 -9.06 -17.67
CA ARG A 368 -18.09 -9.23 -18.70
C ARG A 368 -18.22 -8.11 -19.73
N GLY A 369 -17.13 -7.40 -20.05
CA GLY A 369 -17.17 -6.26 -20.99
C GLY A 369 -17.51 -4.91 -20.36
N SER A 370 -17.74 -4.83 -19.03
CA SER A 370 -18.02 -3.56 -18.35
C SER A 370 -16.91 -2.53 -18.56
N VAL A 371 -17.29 -1.33 -19.00
CA VAL A 371 -16.40 -0.17 -19.17
C VAL A 371 -15.84 0.37 -17.86
N LEU A 372 -16.36 -0.10 -16.73
CA LEU A 372 -15.90 0.30 -15.41
C LEU A 372 -14.72 -0.55 -14.92
N ILE A 373 -14.37 -1.68 -15.56
CA ILE A 373 -13.30 -2.58 -15.11
C ILE A 373 -11.95 -1.85 -15.00
N GLU A 374 -11.49 -1.22 -16.08
CA GLU A 374 -10.21 -0.50 -16.15
C GLU A 374 -10.20 0.76 -15.22
N PRO A 375 -11.25 1.63 -15.23
CA PRO A 375 -11.41 2.72 -14.28
C PRO A 375 -11.47 2.31 -12.80
N LEU A 376 -12.30 1.32 -12.41
CA LEU A 376 -12.42 0.88 -11.01
C LEU A 376 -11.16 0.18 -10.52
N SER A 377 -10.48 -0.60 -11.36
CA SER A 377 -9.20 -1.23 -10.99
C SER A 377 -8.13 -0.19 -10.70
N SER A 378 -7.97 0.80 -11.59
CA SER A 378 -7.05 1.93 -11.41
C SER A 378 -7.41 2.77 -10.17
N PHE A 379 -8.70 3.06 -9.98
CA PHE A 379 -9.19 3.78 -8.80
C PHE A 379 -8.98 3.01 -7.50
N THR A 380 -9.16 1.68 -7.48
CA THR A 380 -8.98 0.86 -6.28
C THR A 380 -7.55 0.97 -5.75
N LEU A 381 -6.55 0.85 -6.65
CA LEU A 381 -5.14 0.98 -6.30
C LEU A 381 -4.79 2.39 -5.78
N GLN A 382 -5.38 3.44 -6.37
CA GLN A 382 -5.22 4.81 -5.88
C GLN A 382 -5.88 5.00 -4.51
N PHE A 383 -7.12 4.55 -4.35
CA PHE A 383 -7.90 4.73 -3.13
C PHE A 383 -7.33 3.95 -1.94
N GLU A 384 -6.83 2.73 -2.16
CA GLU A 384 -6.14 1.95 -1.13
C GLU A 384 -4.86 2.68 -0.64
N SER A 385 -4.01 3.14 -1.56
CA SER A 385 -2.75 3.81 -1.21
C SER A 385 -2.92 5.15 -0.46
N THR A 386 -4.08 5.82 -0.59
CA THR A 386 -4.39 7.02 0.23
C THR A 386 -4.71 6.71 1.70
N GLY A 387 -4.99 5.46 2.05
CA GLY A 387 -5.47 5.08 3.38
C GLY A 387 -6.87 5.59 3.75
N ILE A 388 -7.57 6.31 2.87
CA ILE A 388 -8.89 6.91 3.14
C ILE A 388 -9.92 5.84 3.55
N MET A 389 -9.89 4.66 2.92
CA MET A 389 -10.75 3.53 3.30
C MET A 389 -10.54 3.12 4.77
N LYS A 390 -9.29 3.01 5.21
CA LYS A 390 -8.93 2.62 6.58
C LYS A 390 -9.38 3.66 7.60
N LYS A 391 -9.31 4.95 7.24
CA LYS A 391 -9.86 6.04 8.06
C LYS A 391 -11.38 5.92 8.18
N TYR A 392 -12.10 5.80 7.07
CA TYR A 392 -13.57 5.75 7.07
C TYR A 392 -14.13 4.53 7.80
N ILE A 393 -13.51 3.35 7.62
CA ILE A 393 -13.85 2.14 8.37
C ILE A 393 -13.62 2.36 9.88
N SER A 394 -12.51 3.00 10.27
CA SER A 394 -12.25 3.37 11.66
C SER A 394 -13.31 4.35 12.20
N GLU A 395 -13.79 5.31 11.41
CA GLU A 395 -14.88 6.23 11.80
C GLU A 395 -16.20 5.49 12.04
N ILE A 396 -16.56 4.49 11.20
CA ILE A 396 -17.73 3.61 11.42
C ILE A 396 -17.58 2.79 12.71
N TYR A 397 -16.39 2.24 12.97
CA TYR A 397 -16.12 1.47 14.19
C TYR A 397 -16.20 2.36 15.43
N ASN A 398 -15.55 3.53 15.40
CA ASN A 398 -15.53 4.49 16.50
C ASN A 398 -16.94 5.02 16.82
N LYS A 399 -17.77 5.32 15.81
CA LYS A 399 -19.16 5.76 16.03
C LYS A 399 -20.01 4.71 16.77
N ASN A 400 -19.73 3.43 16.57
CA ASN A 400 -20.39 2.35 17.32
C ASN A 400 -19.72 2.07 18.68
N TRP A 401 -18.39 2.15 18.76
CA TRP A 401 -17.64 2.03 20.01
C TRP A 401 -18.03 3.11 21.04
N LEU A 402 -18.34 4.33 20.60
CA LEU A 402 -18.81 5.41 21.47
C LEU A 402 -20.12 5.07 22.23
N LYS A 403 -20.92 4.11 21.75
CA LYS A 403 -22.11 3.61 22.48
C LYS A 403 -21.75 2.86 23.76
N CYS A 404 -20.56 2.25 23.81
CA CYS A 404 -20.03 1.59 24.99
C CYS A 404 -18.57 2.02 25.26
N LYS A 405 -18.41 3.30 25.61
CA LYS A 405 -17.19 3.77 26.29
C LYS A 405 -17.16 3.13 27.69
N PRO A 406 -16.19 2.25 28.01
CA PRO A 406 -16.01 1.80 29.39
C PRO A 406 -15.76 3.03 30.27
N ARG A 407 -16.58 3.21 31.32
CA ARG A 407 -16.45 4.33 32.26
C ARG A 407 -15.27 4.16 33.23
N HIS A 408 -14.73 2.96 33.30
CA HIS A 408 -13.48 2.69 33.99
C HIS A 408 -12.34 3.51 33.36
N LYS A 409 -11.80 4.47 34.14
CA LYS A 409 -10.33 4.56 34.27
C LYS A 409 -9.85 3.12 34.43
N SER A 410 -8.83 2.68 33.71
CA SER A 410 -8.36 1.31 33.85
C SER A 410 -8.01 1.04 35.31
N ASP A 411 -8.86 0.28 36.00
CA ASP A 411 -8.54 -0.27 37.30
C ASP A 411 -7.41 -1.24 37.06
N TYR A 412 -6.19 -0.74 37.30
CA TYR A 412 -4.97 -1.52 37.24
C TYR A 412 -5.14 -2.63 38.26
N VAL A 413 -5.52 -3.83 37.79
CA VAL A 413 -5.60 -5.04 38.59
C VAL A 413 -4.31 -5.11 39.39
N SER A 414 -4.40 -4.81 40.69
CA SER A 414 -3.20 -4.47 41.44
C SER A 414 -2.29 -5.69 41.41
N LEU A 415 -1.05 -5.48 40.93
CA LEU A 415 -0.15 -6.57 40.58
C LEU A 415 0.40 -7.18 41.86
N LYS A 416 -0.42 -8.04 42.49
CA LYS A 416 -0.08 -8.81 43.69
C LYS A 416 1.25 -9.50 43.43
N LEU A 417 2.12 -9.50 44.45
CA LEU A 417 3.47 -10.04 44.36
C LEU A 417 3.49 -11.50 43.85
N THR A 418 2.44 -12.26 44.17
CA THR A 418 2.14 -13.61 43.65
C THR A 418 2.12 -13.71 42.13
N ASN A 419 1.57 -12.71 41.44
CA ASN A 419 1.47 -12.70 39.97
C ASN A 419 2.85 -12.49 39.32
N PHE A 420 3.75 -11.80 40.04
CA PHE A 420 5.15 -11.68 39.65
C PHE A 420 6.02 -12.81 40.17
N TYR A 421 5.59 -13.69 41.08
CA TYR A 421 6.46 -14.71 41.71
C TYR A 421 7.22 -15.58 40.68
N ASN A 422 6.54 -16.04 39.63
CA ASN A 422 7.17 -16.80 38.54
C ASN A 422 8.03 -15.94 37.60
N VAL A 423 7.72 -14.63 37.48
CA VAL A 423 8.55 -13.67 36.74
C VAL A 423 9.81 -13.31 37.54
N PHE A 424 9.71 -13.19 38.87
CA PHE A 424 10.84 -13.06 39.77
C PHE A 424 11.70 -14.32 39.78
N LYS A 425 11.14 -15.53 39.72
CA LYS A 425 11.93 -16.75 39.47
C LYS A 425 12.74 -16.72 38.16
N ILE A 426 12.32 -15.94 37.16
CA ILE A 426 13.06 -15.75 35.89
C ILE A 426 14.01 -14.52 35.98
N PHE A 427 13.70 -13.51 36.79
CA PHE A 427 14.61 -12.38 37.07
C PHE A 427 15.72 -12.70 38.10
N PHE A 428 15.52 -13.71 38.94
CA PHE A 428 16.49 -14.25 39.91
C PHE A 428 17.10 -15.60 39.45
N GLY A 429 16.55 -16.23 38.42
CA GLY A 429 17.18 -17.34 37.68
C GLY A 429 17.57 -16.84 36.30
N VAL A 430 18.68 -16.11 36.15
CA VAL A 430 20.01 -16.65 36.49
C VAL A 430 20.78 -15.78 37.53
N MET A 431 20.70 -16.14 38.81
CA MET A 431 21.77 -15.89 39.78
C MET A 431 22.80 -17.01 39.64
N CYS A 432 23.91 -16.73 38.96
CA CYS A 432 25.10 -17.58 39.04
C CYS A 432 26.01 -17.09 40.17
N GLU A 433 26.69 -18.04 40.81
CA GLU A 433 27.78 -17.74 41.76
C GLU A 433 29.05 -17.30 41.02
N ASP A 434 29.27 -17.79 39.80
CA ASP A 434 30.36 -17.43 38.87
C ASP A 434 29.80 -16.96 37.51
N TYR A 435 30.40 -15.91 36.93
CA TYR A 435 30.08 -15.44 35.58
C TYR A 435 30.35 -16.49 34.47
N GLN A 436 31.18 -17.51 34.74
CA GLN A 436 31.42 -18.64 33.80
C GLN A 436 30.15 -19.46 33.56
N GLU A 437 29.40 -19.82 34.60
CA GLU A 437 28.13 -20.55 34.46
C GLU A 437 27.12 -19.71 33.65
N LEU A 438 27.08 -18.40 33.87
CA LEU A 438 26.28 -17.47 33.09
C LEU A 438 26.75 -17.36 31.62
N ALA A 439 28.05 -17.48 31.35
CA ALA A 439 28.58 -17.49 29.99
C ALA A 439 28.13 -18.74 29.21
N ASP A 440 28.08 -19.89 29.88
CA ASP A 440 27.55 -21.16 29.38
C ASP A 440 26.02 -21.16 29.25
N GLY A 441 25.32 -20.52 30.19
CA GLY A 441 23.89 -20.26 30.10
C GLY A 441 23.56 -19.40 28.88
N LEU A 442 24.31 -18.30 28.67
CA LEU A 442 24.18 -17.45 27.49
C LEU A 442 24.61 -18.17 26.20
N TYR A 443 25.57 -19.10 26.24
CA TYR A 443 25.90 -19.97 25.09
C TYR A 443 24.69 -20.84 24.70
N LYS A 444 24.12 -21.56 25.66
CA LYS A 444 22.95 -22.45 25.48
C LYS A 444 21.69 -21.67 25.07
N VAL A 445 21.47 -20.47 25.60
CA VAL A 445 20.31 -19.63 25.26
C VAL A 445 20.51 -18.89 23.93
N SER A 446 21.74 -18.49 23.57
CA SER A 446 21.98 -17.75 22.31
C SER A 446 21.81 -18.62 21.05
N SER A 447 21.96 -19.95 21.18
CA SER A 447 21.63 -20.94 20.15
C SER A 447 20.12 -21.32 20.10
N ASP A 448 19.27 -20.65 20.90
CA ASP A 448 17.83 -20.70 20.70
C ASP A 448 17.39 -19.81 19.52
N ARG A 449 16.57 -20.38 18.64
CA ARG A 449 15.82 -19.70 17.56
C ARG A 449 14.98 -18.51 18.04
N PHE A 450 14.61 -18.43 19.32
CA PHE A 450 13.78 -17.38 19.92
C PHE A 450 14.59 -16.30 20.67
N TRP A 451 15.89 -16.49 20.87
CA TRP A 451 16.78 -15.51 21.54
C TRP A 451 16.69 -14.09 20.94
N ASN A 452 16.65 -13.08 21.81
CA ASN A 452 16.48 -11.67 21.43
C ASN A 452 17.48 -10.76 22.16
N PRO A 453 18.74 -10.65 21.68
CA PRO A 453 19.75 -9.80 22.30
C PRO A 453 19.45 -8.29 22.18
N SER A 454 18.42 -7.89 21.42
CA SER A 454 17.89 -6.53 21.38
C SER A 454 16.84 -6.23 22.49
N ALA A 455 16.51 -7.20 23.34
CA ALA A 455 15.71 -7.00 24.55
C ALA A 455 16.44 -6.11 25.58
N ARG A 456 15.80 -5.84 26.73
CA ARG A 456 16.43 -5.19 27.88
C ARG A 456 16.74 -6.25 28.92
N PHE A 457 17.97 -6.27 29.41
CA PHE A 457 18.46 -7.25 30.37
C PHE A 457 18.82 -6.56 31.69
N ILE A 458 18.46 -7.20 32.79
CA ILE A 458 19.10 -6.98 34.09
C ILE A 458 19.75 -8.31 34.42
N ILE A 459 21.03 -8.29 34.76
CA ILE A 459 21.82 -9.47 35.13
C ILE A 459 22.34 -9.22 36.53
N ILE A 460 22.22 -10.24 37.40
CA ILE A 460 22.77 -10.20 38.76
C ILE A 460 23.84 -11.30 38.83
N VAL A 461 25.07 -10.93 39.18
CA VAL A 461 26.17 -11.89 39.39
C VAL A 461 26.60 -11.77 40.85
N MET A 462 26.62 -12.90 41.57
CA MET A 462 26.77 -12.88 43.03
C MET A 462 28.20 -12.58 43.48
N ASN A 463 29.21 -12.96 42.68
CA ASN A 463 30.60 -12.52 42.82
C ASN A 463 31.15 -12.14 41.45
N MET A 464 31.70 -10.94 41.28
CA MET A 464 32.48 -10.56 40.11
C MET A 464 33.66 -9.70 40.54
N GLU A 465 34.86 -10.26 40.44
CA GLU A 465 36.10 -9.49 40.61
C GLU A 465 36.22 -8.42 39.52
N GLU A 466 36.93 -7.32 39.82
CA GLU A 466 37.10 -6.20 38.89
C GLU A 466 37.80 -6.63 37.58
N ASN A 467 38.77 -7.55 37.66
CA ASN A 467 39.39 -8.18 36.48
C ASN A 467 38.39 -8.99 35.64
N SER A 468 37.42 -9.65 36.30
CA SER A 468 36.38 -10.43 35.64
C SER A 468 35.31 -9.57 34.98
N LEU A 469 35.15 -8.30 35.40
CA LEU A 469 34.25 -7.32 34.77
C LEU A 469 34.55 -7.13 33.27
N GLN A 470 35.83 -7.10 32.87
CA GLN A 470 36.21 -6.99 31.46
C GLN A 470 35.92 -8.28 30.69
N ASN A 471 36.21 -9.45 31.27
CA ASN A 471 35.86 -10.74 30.67
C ASN A 471 34.34 -10.89 30.46
N PHE A 472 33.54 -10.47 31.44
CA PHE A 472 32.10 -10.46 31.33
C PHE A 472 31.60 -9.44 30.29
N THR A 473 32.22 -8.26 30.21
CA THR A 473 31.96 -7.26 29.16
C THR A 473 32.23 -7.84 27.76
N ASN A 474 33.29 -8.65 27.60
CA ASN A 474 33.61 -9.36 26.37
C ASN A 474 32.58 -10.47 26.04
N ILE A 475 32.04 -11.17 27.05
CA ILE A 475 30.95 -12.16 26.91
C ILE A 475 29.65 -11.49 26.43
N LEU A 476 29.23 -10.40 27.08
CA LEU A 476 28.08 -9.59 26.66
C LEU A 476 28.25 -9.08 25.23
N HIS A 477 29.47 -8.66 24.86
CA HIS A 477 29.78 -8.25 23.50
C HIS A 477 29.65 -9.40 22.50
N ARG A 478 30.22 -10.58 22.81
CA ARG A 478 30.17 -11.78 21.95
C ARG A 478 28.74 -12.18 21.59
N TYR A 479 27.81 -12.06 22.54
CA TYR A 479 26.38 -12.38 22.35
C TYR A 479 25.51 -11.17 21.93
N ASN A 480 26.12 -10.04 21.58
CA ASN A 480 25.47 -8.81 21.09
C ASN A 480 24.48 -8.16 22.09
N ILE A 481 24.70 -8.31 23.40
CA ILE A 481 23.80 -7.89 24.49
C ILE A 481 24.09 -6.42 24.87
N PHE A 482 23.54 -5.47 24.10
CA PHE A 482 23.89 -4.04 24.22
C PHE A 482 22.96 -3.18 25.11
N LYS A 483 21.92 -3.77 25.72
CA LYS A 483 20.97 -3.04 26.59
C LYS A 483 20.85 -3.73 27.95
N VAL A 484 21.97 -3.79 28.65
CA VAL A 484 22.09 -4.50 29.92
C VAL A 484 22.52 -3.57 31.07
N SER A 485 21.84 -3.73 32.20
CA SER A 485 22.36 -3.34 33.51
C SER A 485 22.90 -4.60 34.18
N VAL A 486 24.13 -4.53 34.67
CA VAL A 486 24.75 -5.62 35.43
C VAL A 486 24.80 -5.17 36.89
N ILE A 487 24.34 -6.02 37.80
CA ILE A 487 24.43 -5.80 39.24
C ILE A 487 25.42 -6.84 39.76
N SER A 488 26.51 -6.40 40.37
CA SER A 488 27.46 -7.28 41.05
C SER A 488 27.52 -6.93 42.52
N ARG A 489 27.72 -7.94 43.38
CA ARG A 489 28.21 -7.69 44.73
C ARG A 489 29.63 -7.13 44.67
N ASN A 490 29.94 -6.21 45.57
CA ASN A 490 31.30 -5.74 45.87
C ASN A 490 31.37 -5.53 47.40
N GLY A 491 32.08 -6.42 48.10
CA GLY A 491 32.07 -6.48 49.57
C GLY A 491 30.67 -6.73 50.13
N ASN A 492 30.16 -5.80 50.93
CA ASN A 492 28.84 -5.89 51.58
C ASN A 492 27.71 -5.18 50.81
N GLU A 493 27.98 -4.61 49.64
CA GLU A 493 27.01 -3.86 48.86
C GLU A 493 26.91 -4.38 47.41
N TYR A 494 25.84 -3.99 46.70
CA TYR A 494 25.66 -4.28 45.28
C TYR A 494 25.90 -3.02 44.43
N ALA A 495 26.81 -3.11 43.48
CA ALA A 495 27.14 -2.09 42.50
C ALA A 495 26.35 -2.32 41.20
N ILE A 496 25.70 -1.25 40.70
CA ILE A 496 25.02 -1.24 39.40
C ILE A 496 25.99 -0.70 38.35
N TYR A 497 26.25 -1.50 37.33
CA TYR A 497 27.05 -1.15 36.16
C TYR A 497 26.15 -0.97 34.94
N LYS A 498 26.46 0.05 34.13
CA LYS A 498 25.82 0.31 32.83
C LYS A 498 26.77 -0.12 31.73
N TYR A 499 26.30 -0.96 30.81
CA TYR A 499 27.06 -1.30 29.61
C TYR A 499 27.11 -0.10 28.66
N ASN A 500 28.27 0.54 28.54
CA ASN A 500 28.47 1.69 27.67
C ASN A 500 29.02 1.23 26.30
N VAL A 501 28.16 1.24 25.29
CA VAL A 501 28.42 0.68 23.94
C VAL A 501 29.33 1.59 23.08
N THR A 502 29.48 2.86 23.47
CA THR A 502 30.00 3.91 22.57
C THR A 502 30.94 4.89 23.28
N LYS A 503 32.25 4.72 23.10
CA LYS A 503 33.16 5.87 22.99
C LYS A 503 33.03 6.46 21.56
N PRO A 504 33.08 7.78 21.36
CA PRO A 504 33.04 8.37 20.02
C PRO A 504 34.17 7.83 19.14
N GLY A 505 33.83 7.29 17.97
CA GLY A 505 34.80 6.74 17.00
C GLY A 505 35.02 5.23 17.07
N THR A 506 35.05 4.62 18.25
CA THR A 506 35.32 3.17 18.46
C THR A 506 34.10 2.40 19.01
N CYS A 507 32.95 2.59 18.36
CA CYS A 507 31.74 1.86 18.73
C CYS A 507 31.87 0.37 18.41
N LEU A 508 31.48 -0.47 19.36
CA LEU A 508 31.46 -1.94 19.25
C LEU A 508 32.83 -2.64 19.18
N THR A 509 33.94 -1.97 19.53
CA THR A 509 35.20 -2.64 19.89
C THR A 509 35.40 -2.63 21.40
N ASP A 510 35.34 -1.45 22.01
CA ASP A 510 35.75 -1.21 23.40
C ASP A 510 34.53 -0.87 24.27
N GLY A 511 33.58 -1.81 24.32
CA GLY A 511 32.50 -1.75 25.30
C GLY A 511 33.08 -1.82 26.72
N LEU A 512 32.52 -1.05 27.65
CA LEU A 512 32.93 -1.07 29.05
C LEU A 512 31.69 -1.05 29.96
N LEU A 513 31.67 -1.94 30.96
CA LEU A 513 30.75 -1.83 32.09
C LEU A 513 31.21 -0.70 33.00
N THR A 514 30.66 0.50 32.82
CA THR A 514 30.94 1.63 33.72
C THR A 514 30.04 1.54 34.95
N PHE A 515 30.63 1.66 36.15
CA PHE A 515 29.87 1.86 37.39
C PHE A 515 28.89 3.04 37.23
N TRP A 516 27.67 2.89 37.75
CA TRP A 516 26.60 3.88 37.64
C TRP A 516 26.13 4.39 38.99
N SER A 517 25.83 3.47 39.92
CA SER A 517 25.46 3.77 41.30
C SER A 517 25.57 2.51 42.15
N TRP A 518 25.51 2.67 43.46
CA TRP A 518 25.21 1.55 44.36
C TRP A 518 23.71 1.20 44.33
N CYS A 519 23.33 0.09 44.95
CA CYS A 519 21.92 -0.29 45.14
C CYS A 519 21.26 0.41 46.34
N SER A 520 21.98 0.80 47.40
CA SER A 520 21.42 1.64 48.48
C SER A 520 20.92 2.99 47.94
N ASP A 521 21.74 3.57 47.07
CA ASP A 521 21.49 4.73 46.21
C ASP A 521 20.19 4.63 45.39
N TYR A 522 19.69 3.42 45.16
CA TYR A 522 18.45 3.17 44.43
C TYR A 522 17.21 3.28 45.34
N CYS A 523 17.35 2.86 46.61
CA CYS A 523 16.27 2.93 47.61
C CYS A 523 15.89 4.37 47.98
N SER A 524 16.75 5.36 47.69
CA SER A 524 16.45 6.80 47.84
C SER A 524 15.78 7.43 46.60
N GLY A 525 15.38 6.64 45.60
CA GLY A 525 14.51 7.07 44.50
C GLY A 525 15.22 7.45 43.19
N LYS A 526 16.53 7.17 43.05
CA LYS A 526 17.22 7.27 41.75
C LYS A 526 16.61 6.28 40.74
N LEU A 527 16.54 6.66 39.46
CA LEU A 527 16.02 5.79 38.39
C LEU A 527 17.13 4.94 37.75
N LEU A 528 16.77 3.73 37.28
CA LEU A 528 17.71 2.82 36.62
C LEU A 528 18.42 3.51 35.44
N PRO A 529 19.71 3.21 35.20
CA PRO A 529 20.45 3.78 34.08
C PRO A 529 19.63 3.63 32.80
N PRO A 530 19.33 4.73 32.07
CA PRO A 530 18.41 4.66 30.95
C PRO A 530 18.96 3.69 29.90
N LEU A 531 18.26 2.56 29.76
CA LEU A 531 18.52 1.47 28.80
C LEU A 531 18.13 1.88 27.37
N ASN A 532 18.66 3.03 26.98
CA ASN A 532 18.78 3.48 25.61
C ASN A 532 20.17 3.03 25.13
N PRO A 533 20.30 2.45 23.92
CA PRO A 533 21.62 2.28 23.34
C PRO A 533 22.32 3.65 23.22
N GLY A 534 23.65 3.66 23.33
CA GLY A 534 24.45 4.86 23.13
C GLY A 534 24.16 5.53 21.78
N SER A 535 24.46 6.82 21.68
CA SER A 535 24.29 7.55 20.42
C SER A 535 25.13 6.90 19.32
N ILE A 536 24.49 6.39 18.28
CA ILE A 536 25.19 5.78 17.14
C ILE A 536 25.95 6.83 16.29
N ARG A 537 25.78 8.12 16.59
CA ARG A 537 26.47 9.24 15.93
C ARG A 537 27.98 9.19 16.19
N GLY A 538 28.77 9.27 15.13
CA GLY A 538 30.24 9.14 15.16
C GLY A 538 30.74 7.70 15.11
N CYS A 539 29.87 6.69 15.22
CA CYS A 539 30.25 5.29 15.06
C CYS A 539 30.59 4.97 13.60
N ARG A 540 31.59 4.11 13.38
CA ARG A 540 31.87 3.52 12.06
C ARG A 540 31.32 2.10 12.00
N TYR A 541 30.58 1.78 10.93
CA TYR A 541 30.02 0.45 10.71
C TYR A 541 30.49 -0.13 9.38
N LYS A 542 30.97 -1.37 9.39
CA LYS A 542 31.43 -2.07 8.18
C LYS A 542 30.33 -2.98 7.66
N PHE A 543 29.88 -2.70 6.44
CA PHE A 543 28.94 -3.52 5.68
C PHE A 543 29.69 -4.19 4.53
N TYR A 544 29.33 -5.44 4.21
CA TYR A 544 29.78 -6.08 2.97
C TYR A 544 28.66 -6.08 1.94
N ALA A 545 29.05 -5.92 0.68
CA ALA A 545 28.15 -6.10 -0.46
C ALA A 545 28.85 -6.91 -1.54
N HIS A 546 28.08 -7.74 -2.24
CA HIS A 546 28.47 -8.08 -3.61
C HIS A 546 28.12 -6.91 -4.53
N ASN A 547 28.81 -6.78 -5.66
CA ASN A 547 28.57 -5.74 -6.64
C ASN A 547 27.46 -6.20 -7.60
N VAL A 548 26.28 -5.59 -7.49
CA VAL A 548 25.08 -6.00 -8.23
C VAL A 548 24.33 -4.75 -8.65
N TRP A 549 24.65 -4.23 -9.84
CA TRP A 549 23.94 -3.12 -10.45
C TRP A 549 22.45 -3.46 -10.65
N PRO A 550 21.48 -2.57 -10.35
CA PRO A 550 21.58 -1.18 -9.85
C PRO A 550 21.59 -1.03 -8.31
N PHE A 551 21.61 -2.13 -7.55
CA PHE A 551 21.42 -2.14 -6.10
C PHE A 551 22.67 -1.68 -5.36
N THR A 552 23.84 -2.14 -5.82
CA THR A 552 25.17 -1.84 -5.31
C THR A 552 26.11 -1.66 -6.51
N ASN A 553 27.00 -0.68 -6.46
CA ASN A 553 27.96 -0.37 -7.53
C ASN A 553 29.29 0.07 -6.89
N PHE A 554 30.40 -0.54 -7.29
CA PHE A 554 31.74 -0.10 -6.87
C PHE A 554 32.57 0.47 -8.03
N ASP A 555 32.21 0.17 -9.28
CA ASP A 555 32.93 0.55 -10.49
C ASP A 555 32.66 2.01 -10.94
N THR A 556 31.59 2.63 -10.46
CA THR A 556 31.17 3.97 -10.90
C THR A 556 31.01 4.98 -9.77
N LYS A 557 31.04 6.26 -10.13
CA LYS A 557 30.72 7.39 -9.24
C LYS A 557 29.23 7.44 -8.83
N VAL A 558 28.38 6.55 -9.36
CA VAL A 558 26.94 6.49 -9.07
C VAL A 558 26.66 5.32 -8.13
N LYS A 559 26.42 5.64 -6.85
CA LYS A 559 26.01 4.66 -5.85
C LYS A 559 24.72 3.93 -6.28
N GLY A 560 24.70 2.62 -6.12
CA GLY A 560 23.47 1.83 -6.25
C GLY A 560 22.48 2.12 -5.12
N THR A 561 21.23 1.66 -5.27
CA THR A 561 20.13 2.04 -4.37
C THR A 561 20.39 1.74 -2.90
N GLU A 562 21.02 0.62 -2.57
CA GLU A 562 21.27 0.19 -1.19
C GLU A 562 22.40 1.01 -0.56
N GLN A 563 23.42 1.36 -1.36
CA GLN A 563 24.48 2.29 -0.95
C GLN A 563 23.95 3.72 -0.77
N TYR A 564 22.96 4.14 -1.55
CA TYR A 564 22.28 5.42 -1.38
C TYR A 564 21.41 5.43 -0.11
N LEU A 565 20.64 4.38 0.16
CA LEU A 565 19.89 4.21 1.41
C LEU A 565 20.82 4.28 2.65
N LEU A 566 21.98 3.62 2.60
CA LEU A 566 22.99 3.72 3.66
C LEU A 566 23.62 5.12 3.75
N THR A 567 23.72 5.85 2.63
CA THR A 567 24.17 7.26 2.63
C THR A 567 23.12 8.19 3.26
N LEU A 568 21.82 7.92 3.07
CA LEU A 568 20.75 8.59 3.79
C LEU A 568 20.80 8.27 5.29
N PHE A 569 21.13 7.02 5.66
CA PHE A 569 21.28 6.61 7.05
C PHE A 569 22.47 7.30 7.74
N ASP A 570 23.64 7.29 7.09
CA ASP A 570 24.83 8.03 7.52
C ASP A 570 24.49 9.50 7.77
N LYS A 571 23.87 10.17 6.79
CA LYS A 571 23.47 11.59 6.93
C LYS A 571 22.43 11.83 8.03
N HIS A 572 21.47 10.94 8.23
CA HIS A 572 20.35 11.16 9.17
C HIS A 572 20.72 10.86 10.63
N TYR A 573 21.58 9.86 10.87
CA TYR A 573 22.00 9.47 12.22
C TYR A 573 23.46 9.87 12.55
N GLY A 574 24.21 10.37 11.57
CA GLY A 574 25.62 10.76 11.67
C GLY A 574 26.56 9.56 11.85
N THR A 575 26.29 8.44 11.17
CA THR A 575 27.00 7.17 11.35
C THR A 575 27.84 6.81 10.13
N LYS A 576 29.18 6.81 10.25
CA LYS A 576 30.06 6.56 9.09
C LYS A 576 29.95 5.12 8.60
N ILE A 577 29.22 4.90 7.51
CA ILE A 577 29.03 3.55 6.95
C ILE A 577 30.10 3.26 5.89
N GLU A 578 30.96 2.30 6.20
CA GLU A 578 32.00 1.80 5.31
C GLU A 578 31.46 0.54 4.60
N ILE A 579 31.08 0.70 3.33
CA ILE A 579 30.62 -0.42 2.49
C ILE A 579 31.82 -0.96 1.73
N VAL A 580 32.15 -2.24 1.94
CA VAL A 580 33.26 -2.91 1.27
C VAL A 580 32.72 -3.99 0.33
N GLU A 581 33.24 -3.96 -0.89
CA GLU A 581 32.97 -4.96 -1.92
C GLU A 581 33.55 -6.33 -1.52
N TYR A 582 32.79 -7.40 -1.73
CA TYR A 582 33.22 -8.76 -1.43
C TYR A 582 33.40 -9.60 -2.70
N ASN A 583 34.30 -9.17 -3.57
CA ASN A 583 34.69 -9.91 -4.76
C ASN A 583 35.77 -10.95 -4.40
N LYS A 584 35.31 -12.17 -4.08
CA LYS A 584 36.13 -13.37 -4.23
C LYS A 584 35.77 -14.07 -5.54
N VAL A 585 36.57 -13.81 -6.56
CA VAL A 585 36.76 -14.74 -7.67
C VAL A 585 37.65 -15.90 -7.24
N ASP A 586 37.56 -17.03 -7.95
CA ASP A 586 38.49 -18.16 -7.82
C ASP A 586 39.82 -17.88 -8.56
N LYS A 587 40.69 -18.90 -8.62
CA LYS A 587 41.99 -18.85 -9.34
C LYS A 587 41.83 -18.52 -10.83
N TYR A 588 40.64 -18.69 -11.41
CA TYR A 588 40.34 -18.60 -12.83
C TYR A 588 39.43 -17.40 -13.16
N GLY A 589 39.19 -16.50 -12.20
CA GLY A 589 38.36 -15.31 -12.39
C GLY A 589 36.85 -15.53 -12.24
N ASN A 590 36.39 -16.75 -11.91
CA ASN A 590 34.96 -17.02 -11.76
C ASN A 590 34.45 -16.61 -10.37
N PRO A 591 33.27 -15.99 -10.25
CA PRO A 591 32.69 -15.67 -8.94
C PRO A 591 32.38 -16.96 -8.15
N VAL A 592 32.90 -17.06 -6.92
CA VAL A 592 32.70 -18.25 -6.08
C VAL A 592 31.20 -18.38 -5.75
N SER A 593 30.61 -19.55 -6.08
CA SER A 593 29.16 -19.80 -5.98
C SER A 593 28.53 -19.59 -4.59
N ASN A 594 29.36 -19.53 -3.55
CA ASN A 594 28.96 -19.34 -2.16
C ASN A 594 29.21 -17.91 -1.62
N VAL A 595 29.46 -16.89 -2.46
CA VAL A 595 29.72 -15.49 -2.01
C VAL A 595 28.69 -15.01 -0.98
N SER A 596 27.38 -15.17 -1.23
CA SER A 596 26.33 -14.78 -0.28
C SER A 596 26.41 -15.55 1.04
N GLU A 597 26.71 -16.86 0.99
CA GLU A 597 26.89 -17.68 2.19
C GLU A 597 28.12 -17.25 3.00
N ILE A 598 29.23 -16.88 2.34
CA ILE A 598 30.45 -16.40 2.98
C ILE A 598 30.23 -15.02 3.63
N ILE A 599 29.48 -14.13 2.97
CA ILE A 599 29.09 -12.84 3.53
C ILE A 599 28.18 -13.04 4.75
N LEU A 600 27.16 -13.90 4.66
CA LEU A 600 26.26 -14.22 5.77
C LEU A 600 27.01 -14.90 6.93
N LYS A 601 27.95 -15.81 6.66
CA LYS A 601 28.90 -16.34 7.66
C LYS A 601 29.67 -15.21 8.34
N LYS A 602 30.12 -14.17 7.62
CA LYS A 602 30.80 -13.03 8.25
C LYS A 602 29.88 -12.17 9.13
N VAL A 603 28.61 -11.98 8.77
CA VAL A 603 27.60 -11.35 9.65
C VAL A 603 27.39 -12.20 10.91
N ALA A 604 27.18 -13.50 10.75
CA ALA A 604 26.90 -14.44 11.83
C ALA A 604 28.06 -14.58 12.83
N HIS A 605 29.31 -14.54 12.37
CA HIS A 605 30.50 -14.55 13.22
C HIS A 605 30.93 -13.15 13.70
N ASN A 606 30.01 -12.17 13.71
CA ASN A 606 30.20 -10.79 14.15
C ASN A 606 31.36 -10.03 13.45
N LYS A 607 31.85 -10.47 12.28
CA LYS A 607 33.01 -9.87 11.58
C LYS A 607 32.66 -8.62 10.76
N ILE A 608 31.36 -8.35 10.59
CA ILE A 608 30.74 -7.17 9.95
C ILE A 608 29.37 -6.92 10.60
N GLU A 609 28.86 -5.69 10.52
CA GLU A 609 27.57 -5.33 11.14
C GLU A 609 26.37 -5.77 10.29
N GLY A 610 26.55 -5.85 8.96
CA GLY A 610 25.50 -6.26 8.05
C GLY A 610 25.97 -6.52 6.61
N ALA A 611 25.03 -6.98 5.78
CA ALA A 611 25.25 -7.40 4.40
C ALA A 611 24.14 -6.92 3.45
N LEU A 612 24.55 -6.63 2.21
CA LEU A 612 23.74 -6.06 1.12
C LEU A 612 23.69 -7.02 -0.08
N GLY A 613 22.76 -6.80 -1.02
CA GLY A 613 22.56 -7.68 -2.19
C GLY A 613 21.79 -8.96 -1.90
N GLY A 614 20.89 -8.95 -0.91
CA GLY A 614 20.02 -10.07 -0.58
C GLY A 614 18.75 -10.09 -1.42
N TYR A 615 18.59 -11.11 -2.28
CA TYR A 615 17.43 -11.25 -3.16
C TYR A 615 16.57 -12.49 -2.82
N SER A 616 15.26 -12.27 -2.73
CA SER A 616 14.25 -13.32 -2.85
C SER A 616 13.36 -13.01 -4.04
N VAL A 617 13.41 -13.89 -5.06
CA VAL A 617 12.57 -13.81 -6.26
C VAL A 617 11.39 -14.76 -6.09
N GLN A 618 10.22 -14.21 -5.77
CA GLN A 618 8.98 -14.98 -5.72
C GLN A 618 8.19 -14.78 -7.02
N SER A 619 8.20 -15.80 -7.89
CA SER A 619 7.38 -15.85 -9.09
C SER A 619 5.90 -16.03 -8.73
N VAL A 620 5.03 -15.16 -9.27
CA VAL A 620 3.59 -15.15 -8.94
C VAL A 620 2.80 -16.31 -9.61
N TRP A 621 3.42 -17.01 -10.56
CA TRP A 621 2.82 -18.14 -11.28
C TRP A 621 3.76 -19.35 -11.27
N GLY A 622 3.23 -20.53 -10.94
CA GLY A 622 3.74 -21.80 -11.48
C GLY A 622 5.13 -22.31 -11.05
N GLY A 623 5.50 -22.21 -9.76
CA GLY A 623 6.39 -23.22 -9.16
C GLY A 623 7.83 -23.37 -9.68
N VAL A 624 8.48 -22.29 -10.15
CA VAL A 624 9.94 -22.29 -10.40
C VAL A 624 10.60 -21.07 -9.76
N SER A 625 11.57 -21.31 -8.87
CA SER A 625 12.40 -20.26 -8.25
C SER A 625 13.77 -20.23 -8.92
N TYR A 626 14.04 -19.22 -9.75
CA TYR A 626 15.32 -19.08 -10.44
C TYR A 626 16.44 -18.57 -9.53
N GLY A 627 17.39 -19.46 -9.22
CA GLY A 627 18.76 -19.08 -8.87
C GLY A 627 19.66 -19.32 -10.08
N TYR A 628 20.46 -18.32 -10.45
CA TYR A 628 21.51 -18.41 -11.48
C TYR A 628 22.78 -19.06 -10.89
N PRO A 629 23.65 -19.75 -11.68
CA PRO A 629 24.27 -19.21 -12.90
C PRO A 629 24.00 -19.97 -14.21
N LEU A 630 24.47 -19.37 -15.32
CA LEU A 630 24.28 -19.83 -16.70
C LEU A 630 25.25 -20.98 -17.07
N THR A 631 24.72 -22.18 -17.31
CA THR A 631 25.31 -23.17 -18.25
C THR A 631 24.20 -23.94 -18.97
N THR A 632 24.45 -24.41 -20.19
CA THR A 632 23.43 -24.84 -21.15
C THR A 632 23.12 -26.34 -21.13
N ARG A 633 22.62 -26.87 -19.99
CA ARG A 633 22.00 -28.22 -19.93
C ARG A 633 20.73 -28.25 -19.05
N PRO A 634 19.68 -29.00 -19.44
CA PRO A 634 18.45 -29.10 -18.66
C PRO A 634 18.61 -30.07 -17.48
N VAL A 635 18.49 -29.56 -16.25
CA VAL A 635 18.50 -30.35 -15.00
C VAL A 635 17.13 -30.25 -14.32
N ARG A 636 16.59 -31.38 -13.85
CA ARG A 636 15.26 -31.46 -13.21
C ARG A 636 15.28 -30.92 -11.78
N ARG A 637 14.24 -30.17 -11.40
CA ARG A 637 13.83 -29.75 -10.03
C ARG A 637 14.97 -29.36 -9.06
N PHE A 638 15.20 -28.06 -8.92
CA PHE A 638 15.84 -27.50 -7.73
C PHE A 638 14.80 -27.05 -6.69
N GLU A 639 14.92 -27.55 -5.47
CA GLU A 639 14.34 -26.90 -4.29
C GLU A 639 15.33 -25.84 -3.74
N PRO A 640 14.86 -24.77 -3.08
CA PRO A 640 15.70 -23.64 -2.66
C PRO A 640 16.55 -23.98 -1.42
N LYS A 641 17.65 -24.72 -1.63
CA LYS A 641 18.59 -25.20 -0.60
C LYS A 641 19.08 -24.11 0.37
N VAL A 642 19.26 -22.89 -0.13
CA VAL A 642 19.64 -21.71 0.67
C VAL A 642 18.68 -21.44 1.84
N ALA A 643 17.37 -21.71 1.68
CA ALA A 643 16.38 -21.51 2.73
C ALA A 643 16.40 -22.64 3.80
N SER A 644 16.86 -23.85 3.46
CA SER A 644 17.18 -24.88 4.45
C SER A 644 18.49 -24.59 5.15
N ASP A 645 19.51 -24.15 4.43
CA ASP A 645 20.84 -23.87 5.00
C ASP A 645 20.82 -22.64 5.93
N LEU A 646 19.96 -21.66 5.65
CA LEU A 646 19.67 -20.52 6.53
C LEU A 646 19.09 -20.92 7.90
N LYS A 647 18.54 -22.14 8.08
CA LYS A 647 18.12 -22.62 9.41
C LYS A 647 19.30 -22.78 10.38
N ASN A 648 20.50 -22.97 9.85
CA ASN A 648 21.73 -23.09 10.63
C ASN A 648 22.34 -21.73 10.98
N TYR A 649 21.98 -20.65 10.26
CA TYR A 649 22.50 -19.30 10.47
C TYR A 649 21.60 -18.44 11.37
N GLN A 650 21.36 -18.92 12.59
CA GLN A 650 20.51 -18.31 13.62
C GLN A 650 20.93 -16.89 14.08
N ALA A 651 22.04 -16.33 13.58
CA ALA A 651 22.66 -15.10 14.08
C ALA A 651 22.35 -13.83 13.24
N ILE A 652 21.36 -13.89 12.34
CA ILE A 652 21.10 -12.85 11.33
C ILE A 652 19.62 -12.41 11.39
N LEU A 653 19.36 -11.10 11.23
CA LEU A 653 18.02 -10.53 11.15
C LEU A 653 17.81 -9.82 9.80
N PRO A 654 16.79 -10.19 9.02
CA PRO A 654 16.44 -9.48 7.78
C PRO A 654 15.73 -8.16 8.08
N VAL A 655 16.01 -7.15 7.25
CA VAL A 655 15.19 -5.96 7.07
C VAL A 655 14.73 -5.93 5.62
N ASP A 656 13.52 -6.42 5.40
CA ASP A 656 12.91 -6.54 4.09
C ASP A 656 12.16 -5.26 3.70
N TRP A 657 12.25 -4.87 2.43
CA TRP A 657 11.27 -3.99 1.81
C TRP A 657 10.98 -4.39 0.35
N VAL A 658 9.76 -4.07 -0.10
CA VAL A 658 9.25 -4.49 -1.41
C VAL A 658 9.56 -3.40 -2.45
N GLY A 659 10.57 -3.65 -3.29
CA GLY A 659 10.83 -2.83 -4.46
C GLY A 659 10.15 -3.39 -5.70
N ARG A 660 9.04 -2.80 -6.16
CA ARG A 660 8.48 -3.11 -7.48
C ARG A 660 9.34 -2.51 -8.59
N TYR A 661 10.38 -3.25 -8.99
CA TYR A 661 11.12 -2.93 -10.20
C TYR A 661 10.28 -3.23 -11.43
N ARG A 662 10.22 -2.28 -12.36
CA ARG A 662 10.18 -2.66 -13.76
C ARG A 662 11.61 -2.90 -14.22
N PHE A 663 11.98 -4.13 -14.53
CA PHE A 663 13.12 -4.41 -15.42
C PHE A 663 12.72 -3.99 -16.86
N ALA A 664 12.55 -2.68 -17.07
CA ALA A 664 12.03 -2.10 -18.30
C ALA A 664 13.11 -2.05 -19.39
N GLY A 665 13.51 -3.21 -19.89
CA GLY A 665 14.36 -3.35 -21.07
C GLY A 665 15.62 -2.50 -21.02
N HIS A 666 16.34 -2.56 -19.90
CA HIS A 666 17.60 -1.84 -19.72
C HIS A 666 18.68 -2.59 -20.47
N ARG A 667 18.85 -2.23 -21.74
CA ARG A 667 19.93 -2.69 -22.61
C ARG A 667 21.25 -2.45 -21.88
N VAL A 668 21.89 -3.50 -21.38
CA VAL A 668 23.27 -3.43 -20.92
C VAL A 668 24.10 -3.13 -22.16
N THR A 669 24.72 -1.97 -22.17
CA THR A 669 25.73 -1.62 -23.15
C THR A 669 27.08 -2.19 -22.74
N ASP A 670 27.92 -2.52 -23.71
CA ASP A 670 29.37 -2.62 -23.48
C ASP A 670 29.97 -1.23 -23.22
N GLU A 671 31.27 -1.18 -23.01
CA GLU A 671 32.06 0.05 -22.88
C GLU A 671 32.05 0.93 -24.15
N HIS A 672 31.65 0.37 -25.29
CA HIS A 672 31.53 1.03 -26.60
C HIS A 672 30.08 1.46 -26.93
N CYS A 673 29.15 1.38 -25.96
CA CYS A 673 27.72 1.67 -26.11
C CYS A 673 26.89 0.71 -27.00
N ASN A 674 27.43 -0.45 -27.40
CA ASN A 674 26.69 -1.50 -28.12
C ASN A 674 25.84 -2.36 -27.18
N PHE A 675 24.64 -2.76 -27.60
CA PHE A 675 23.69 -3.47 -26.75
C PHE A 675 23.97 -4.98 -26.66
N VAL A 676 24.55 -5.43 -25.55
CA VAL A 676 25.01 -6.82 -25.31
C VAL A 676 23.88 -7.76 -24.83
N THR A 677 22.71 -7.21 -24.51
CA THR A 677 21.60 -7.96 -23.88
C THR A 677 20.28 -7.81 -24.60
N TYR A 678 19.61 -8.94 -24.84
CA TYR A 678 18.27 -9.00 -25.40
C TYR A 678 17.23 -8.59 -24.35
N ASN A 679 16.28 -7.73 -24.72
CA ASN A 679 15.20 -7.31 -23.82
C ASN A 679 14.24 -8.48 -23.52
N LEU A 680 14.29 -9.00 -22.29
CA LEU A 680 13.16 -9.71 -21.70
C LEU A 680 11.99 -8.73 -21.54
N LYS A 681 10.81 -9.11 -22.05
CA LYS A 681 9.69 -8.17 -22.21
C LYS A 681 8.86 -7.88 -20.93
N GLU A 682 8.81 -8.78 -19.95
CA GLU A 682 8.04 -8.58 -18.71
C GLU A 682 8.95 -8.32 -17.49
N PRO A 683 8.51 -7.51 -16.51
CA PRO A 683 9.13 -7.44 -15.19
C PRO A 683 8.71 -8.63 -14.31
N TYR A 684 9.31 -9.80 -14.58
CA TYR A 684 8.91 -11.10 -14.01
C TYR A 684 9.04 -11.27 -12.48
N SER A 685 9.62 -10.31 -11.74
CA SER A 685 9.89 -10.45 -10.31
C SER A 685 9.50 -9.22 -9.49
N THR A 686 8.71 -9.44 -8.43
CA THR A 686 8.76 -8.56 -7.27
C THR A 686 10.02 -8.96 -6.49
N VAL A 687 11.08 -8.16 -6.63
CA VAL A 687 12.32 -8.39 -5.89
C VAL A 687 12.11 -7.93 -4.45
N LEU A 688 12.03 -8.90 -3.53
CA LEU A 688 12.19 -8.60 -2.11
C LEU A 688 13.66 -8.22 -1.90
N ARG A 689 13.90 -6.99 -1.43
CA ARG A 689 15.24 -6.52 -1.07
C ARG A 689 15.42 -6.76 0.43
N THR A 690 16.46 -7.49 0.80
CA THR A 690 16.75 -7.82 2.20
C THR A 690 18.14 -7.32 2.57
N ILE A 691 18.20 -6.30 3.44
CA ILE A 691 19.44 -5.99 4.15
C ILE A 691 19.51 -6.88 5.39
N TYR A 692 20.59 -7.66 5.49
CA TYR A 692 20.83 -8.54 6.61
C TYR A 692 21.65 -7.80 7.67
N LEU A 693 21.17 -7.73 8.91
CA LEU A 693 21.90 -7.16 10.04
C LEU A 693 22.26 -8.26 11.05
N ARG A 694 23.37 -8.07 11.77
CA ARG A 694 23.76 -8.91 12.91
C ARG A 694 22.61 -8.97 13.95
N ARG A 695 22.26 -10.17 14.44
CA ARG A 695 21.25 -10.34 15.49
C ARG A 695 21.71 -9.62 16.76
N GLY A 696 20.95 -8.60 17.19
CA GLY A 696 21.31 -7.68 18.26
C GLY A 696 21.73 -6.28 17.81
N SER A 697 22.00 -6.07 16.51
CA SER A 697 22.46 -4.82 15.91
C SER A 697 21.76 -3.57 16.46
N VAL A 698 22.56 -2.62 16.93
CA VAL A 698 22.07 -1.30 17.39
C VAL A 698 21.45 -0.47 16.27
N LEU A 699 21.79 -0.77 15.01
CA LEU A 699 21.24 -0.09 13.84
C LEU A 699 19.78 -0.47 13.57
N LEU A 700 19.38 -1.72 13.83
CA LEU A 700 18.11 -2.31 13.40
C LEU A 700 16.86 -1.43 13.66
N GLY A 701 16.75 -0.88 14.87
CA GLY A 701 15.60 -0.04 15.26
C GLY A 701 15.59 1.36 14.64
N SER A 702 16.75 1.88 14.25
CA SER A 702 16.89 3.12 13.49
C SER A 702 16.74 2.87 11.99
N PHE A 703 17.26 1.75 11.49
CA PHE A 703 17.23 1.40 10.07
C PHE A 703 15.81 1.15 9.59
N LYS A 704 15.01 0.39 10.37
CA LYS A 704 13.58 0.18 10.08
C LYS A 704 12.78 1.50 10.03
N ARG A 705 13.07 2.46 10.91
CA ARG A 705 12.41 3.78 10.90
C ARG A 705 12.78 4.60 9.67
N LEU A 706 14.05 4.59 9.26
CA LEU A 706 14.46 5.28 8.04
C LEU A 706 13.85 4.64 6.79
N VAL A 707 13.91 3.31 6.66
CA VAL A 707 13.37 2.59 5.49
C VAL A 707 11.90 2.89 5.28
N LEU A 708 11.08 2.91 6.34
CA LEU A 708 9.67 3.31 6.27
C LEU A 708 9.52 4.76 5.79
N ASN A 709 10.14 5.72 6.49
CA ASN A 709 10.06 7.15 6.12
C ASN A 709 10.51 7.42 4.67
N VAL A 710 11.52 6.71 4.18
CA VAL A 710 12.10 6.87 2.84
C VAL A 710 11.27 6.14 1.76
N ALA A 711 10.55 5.08 2.12
CA ALA A 711 9.55 4.44 1.26
C ALA A 711 8.29 5.30 1.13
N ASP A 712 7.74 5.78 2.26
CA ASP A 712 6.51 6.60 2.32
C ASP A 712 6.67 7.93 1.55
N THR A 713 7.89 8.48 1.50
CA THR A 713 8.22 9.70 0.73
C THR A 713 8.59 9.43 -0.73
N GLY A 714 8.67 8.17 -1.17
CA GLY A 714 9.02 7.78 -2.54
C GLY A 714 10.46 8.13 -2.97
N ILE A 715 11.33 8.54 -2.04
CA ILE A 715 12.67 9.07 -2.34
C ILE A 715 13.55 8.02 -3.06
N LEU A 716 13.47 6.74 -2.66
CA LEU A 716 14.21 5.67 -3.36
C LEU A 716 13.70 5.44 -4.78
N MET A 717 12.38 5.51 -5.00
CA MET A 717 11.81 5.34 -6.34
C MET A 717 12.24 6.47 -7.29
N LYS A 718 12.33 7.71 -6.78
CA LYS A 718 12.90 8.83 -7.54
C LYS A 718 14.40 8.62 -7.78
N TYR A 719 15.17 8.18 -6.79
CA TYR A 719 16.59 7.94 -6.95
C TYR A 719 16.90 6.86 -8.00
N ASP A 720 16.16 5.75 -7.97
CA ASP A 720 16.25 4.67 -8.96
C ASP A 720 15.95 5.22 -10.38
N GLN A 721 14.93 6.05 -10.54
CA GLN A 721 14.60 6.71 -11.82
C GLN A 721 15.70 7.69 -12.30
N ASP A 722 16.22 8.54 -11.41
CA ASP A 722 17.28 9.50 -11.74
C ASP A 722 18.62 8.80 -12.05
N MET A 723 18.92 7.67 -11.39
CA MET A 723 20.06 6.79 -11.69
C MET A 723 19.96 6.22 -13.12
N PHE A 724 18.84 5.57 -13.46
CA PHE A 724 18.60 5.04 -14.81
C PHE A 724 18.47 6.14 -15.89
N ARG A 725 18.25 7.40 -15.50
CA ARG A 725 18.29 8.54 -16.42
C ARG A 725 19.71 8.99 -16.71
N ARG A 726 20.62 8.93 -15.73
CA ARG A 726 22.03 9.34 -15.89
C ARG A 726 22.80 8.42 -16.84
N GLU A 727 22.75 7.10 -16.66
CA GLU A 727 23.44 6.19 -17.59
C GLU A 727 22.87 6.29 -19.01
N ARG A 728 21.56 6.50 -19.18
CA ARG A 728 20.95 6.76 -20.50
C ARG A 728 21.36 8.08 -21.16
N VAL A 729 21.94 9.03 -20.41
CA VAL A 729 22.58 10.23 -20.98
C VAL A 729 24.05 9.95 -21.28
N ARG A 730 24.72 9.11 -20.49
CA ARG A 730 26.12 8.73 -20.68
C ARG A 730 26.37 7.99 -21.99
N CYS A 731 25.46 7.11 -22.40
CA CYS A 731 25.49 6.40 -23.69
C CYS A 731 24.94 7.22 -24.88
N ARG A 732 24.99 8.56 -24.82
CA ARG A 732 24.67 9.46 -25.94
C ARG A 732 25.93 10.18 -26.40
N SER A 733 26.77 9.48 -27.14
CA SER A 733 28.02 9.99 -27.68
C SER A 733 28.10 9.82 -29.19
N HIS A 734 27.37 10.65 -29.93
CA HIS A 734 27.88 11.41 -31.09
C HIS A 734 26.96 12.64 -31.32
N PRO A 735 27.49 13.87 -31.46
CA PRO A 735 26.69 15.11 -31.39
C PRO A 735 26.29 15.70 -32.75
N ASP A 736 26.05 14.86 -33.77
CA ASP A 736 25.93 15.33 -35.16
C ASP A 736 24.54 15.86 -35.54
N GLU A 737 23.50 15.63 -34.71
CA GLU A 737 22.26 16.41 -34.75
C GLU A 737 22.26 17.49 -33.67
N ILE A 738 22.56 18.73 -34.09
CA ILE A 738 22.48 19.92 -33.26
C ILE A 738 21.01 20.19 -32.90
N SER A 739 20.56 19.64 -31.76
CA SER A 739 19.31 20.09 -31.14
C SER A 739 19.49 21.55 -30.73
N MET A 740 18.90 22.47 -31.52
CA MET A 740 19.07 23.92 -31.35
C MET A 740 18.95 24.32 -29.87
N PRO A 741 19.89 25.12 -29.32
CA PRO A 741 19.73 25.64 -27.98
C PRO A 741 18.42 26.44 -27.93
N VAL A 742 17.57 26.13 -26.94
CA VAL A 742 16.34 26.88 -26.71
C VAL A 742 16.75 28.29 -26.26
N SER A 743 16.73 29.26 -27.18
CA SER A 743 17.14 30.63 -26.87
C SER A 743 16.30 31.19 -25.73
N LEU A 744 16.93 31.99 -24.86
CA LEU A 744 16.29 32.53 -23.66
C LEU A 744 15.01 33.33 -23.99
N GLU A 745 14.95 33.92 -25.19
CA GLU A 745 13.80 34.61 -25.77
C GLU A 745 12.53 33.74 -25.77
N LYS A 746 12.65 32.45 -26.14
CA LYS A 746 11.51 31.52 -26.18
C LYS A 746 10.98 31.17 -24.78
N LEU A 747 11.82 31.30 -23.75
CA LEU A 747 11.40 31.23 -22.34
C LEU A 747 10.86 32.57 -21.82
N HIS A 748 11.28 33.70 -22.38
CA HIS A 748 10.88 35.03 -21.96
C HIS A 748 9.35 35.21 -22.00
N PHE A 749 8.69 34.74 -23.06
CA PHE A 749 7.22 34.76 -23.17
C PHE A 749 6.54 33.93 -22.07
N ALA A 750 7.08 32.77 -21.72
CA ALA A 750 6.54 31.93 -20.65
C ALA A 750 6.70 32.58 -19.26
N PHE A 751 7.81 33.28 -19.02
CA PHE A 751 8.00 34.08 -17.80
C PHE A 751 7.06 35.29 -17.74
N ILE A 752 6.82 35.99 -18.85
CA ILE A 752 5.86 37.09 -18.91
C ILE A 752 4.45 36.60 -18.59
N VAL A 753 4.00 35.48 -19.20
CA VAL A 753 2.69 34.87 -18.91
C VAL A 753 2.58 34.43 -17.45
N LEU A 754 3.65 33.89 -16.86
CA LEU A 754 3.67 33.53 -15.43
C LEU A 754 3.53 34.75 -14.52
N ILE A 755 4.29 35.82 -14.79
CA ILE A 755 4.28 37.06 -14.00
C ILE A 755 2.91 37.74 -14.08
N VAL A 756 2.35 37.88 -15.28
CA VAL A 756 1.00 38.47 -15.50
C VAL A 756 -0.08 37.61 -14.83
N GLY A 757 0.01 36.27 -14.94
CA GLY A 757 -0.93 35.36 -14.27
C GLY A 757 -0.90 35.48 -12.74
N CYS A 758 0.30 35.61 -12.15
CA CYS A 758 0.46 35.85 -10.72
C CYS A 758 -0.10 37.24 -10.31
N PHE A 759 0.16 38.28 -11.09
CA PHE A 759 -0.29 39.64 -10.80
C PHE A 759 -1.82 39.77 -10.86
N LEU A 760 -2.45 39.20 -11.89
CA LEU A 760 -3.92 39.11 -11.99
C LEU A 760 -4.53 38.31 -10.83
N SER A 761 -3.91 37.18 -10.44
CA SER A 761 -4.37 36.38 -9.29
C SER A 761 -4.30 37.17 -7.98
N PHE A 762 -3.29 38.04 -7.81
CA PHE A 762 -3.17 38.90 -6.64
C PHE A 762 -4.25 40.00 -6.62
N ILE A 763 -4.52 40.67 -7.75
CA ILE A 763 -5.61 41.67 -7.87
C ILE A 763 -6.98 41.04 -7.57
N LEU A 764 -7.24 39.83 -8.08
CA LEU A 764 -8.47 39.09 -7.80
C LEU A 764 -8.59 38.69 -6.31
N PHE A 765 -7.48 38.44 -5.63
CA PHE A 765 -7.48 38.17 -4.19
C PHE A 765 -7.74 39.44 -3.34
N ILE A 766 -7.15 40.58 -3.70
CA ILE A 766 -7.40 41.87 -3.03
C ILE A 766 -8.88 42.29 -3.18
N THR A 767 -9.40 42.28 -4.40
CA THR A 767 -10.82 42.63 -4.67
C THR A 767 -11.81 41.66 -4.00
N TRP A 768 -11.46 40.37 -3.89
CA TRP A 768 -12.24 39.40 -3.10
C TRP A 768 -12.24 39.73 -1.60
N LEU A 769 -11.10 40.12 -1.03
CA LEU A 769 -10.99 40.54 0.38
C LEU A 769 -11.83 41.80 0.66
N GLU A 770 -11.78 42.81 -0.22
CA GLU A 770 -12.58 44.03 -0.09
C GLU A 770 -14.08 43.72 -0.15
N HIS A 771 -14.52 42.94 -1.15
CA HIS A 771 -15.92 42.51 -1.29
C HIS A 771 -16.39 41.69 -0.06
N HIS A 772 -15.56 40.80 0.47
CA HIS A 772 -15.91 40.01 1.65
C HIS A 772 -16.00 40.87 2.92
N ASN A 773 -15.12 41.86 3.10
CA ASN A 773 -15.17 42.80 4.21
C ASN A 773 -16.41 43.70 4.13
N PHE A 774 -16.76 44.18 2.93
CA PHE A 774 -17.97 44.98 2.69
C PHE A 774 -19.25 44.21 3.06
N TYR A 775 -19.40 42.97 2.58
CA TYR A 775 -20.52 42.10 2.94
C TYR A 775 -20.62 41.84 4.44
N LYS A 776 -19.48 41.63 5.11
CA LYS A 776 -19.43 41.36 6.55
C LYS A 776 -19.82 42.59 7.38
N TRP A 777 -19.47 43.79 6.93
CA TRP A 777 -19.93 45.04 7.52
C TRP A 777 -21.44 45.24 7.34
N GLN A 778 -21.97 45.00 6.14
CA GLN A 778 -23.38 45.20 5.83
C GLN A 778 -24.34 44.25 6.57
N HIS A 779 -23.87 43.05 6.97
CA HIS A 779 -24.62 42.13 7.84
C HIS A 779 -24.41 42.37 9.34
N SER A 780 -23.45 43.20 9.76
CA SER A 780 -23.22 43.52 11.17
C SER A 780 -24.19 44.56 11.74
N ASN A 781 -24.86 45.34 10.89
CA ASN A 781 -25.66 46.51 11.27
C ASN A 781 -27.17 46.29 11.07
N LYS A 782 -27.67 45.05 11.29
CA LYS A 782 -29.09 44.74 11.05
C LYS A 782 -29.68 43.73 12.05
N PHE A 783 -29.62 44.06 13.34
CA PHE A 783 -30.50 43.48 14.35
C PHE A 783 -31.02 44.58 15.31
N ASP A 784 -32.33 44.52 15.53
CA ASP A 784 -33.19 45.11 16.55
C ASP A 784 -32.95 46.56 17.03
N GLY A 785 -33.98 47.38 16.85
CA GLY A 785 -34.24 48.53 17.71
C GLY A 785 -35.65 48.42 18.30
N TYR A 786 -35.80 48.69 19.59
CA TYR A 786 -36.99 49.27 20.23
C TYR A 786 -36.74 49.42 21.75
N TYR A 787 -36.53 50.65 22.22
CA TYR A 787 -37.10 51.20 23.47
C TYR A 787 -36.86 52.72 23.51
N VAL A 788 -37.58 53.44 24.38
CA VAL A 788 -37.87 54.88 24.21
C VAL A 788 -37.50 55.70 25.46
N CYS A 789 -37.03 56.93 25.23
CA CYS A 789 -36.79 58.04 26.17
C CYS A 789 -35.69 57.88 27.26
N GLY A 790 -34.83 58.91 27.36
CA GLY A 790 -33.74 59.01 28.35
C GLY A 790 -32.97 60.33 28.21
N THR A 791 -33.46 61.39 28.84
CA THR A 791 -33.11 62.80 28.66
C THR A 791 -31.62 63.23 28.79
N LYS A 792 -31.23 64.16 27.90
CA LYS A 792 -30.33 65.34 28.10
C LYS A 792 -28.81 65.18 28.34
N LEU A 793 -28.10 65.94 27.49
CA LEU A 793 -26.87 66.74 27.71
C LEU A 793 -25.47 66.10 27.59
N ASN A 794 -24.55 66.94 27.09
CA ASN A 794 -23.08 66.84 27.11
C ASN A 794 -22.41 65.63 26.44
N CYS A 795 -22.17 65.72 25.13
CA CYS A 795 -20.79 65.81 24.61
C CYS A 795 -20.75 66.23 23.11
N LEU A 796 -20.80 67.54 22.82
CA LEU A 796 -20.65 68.07 21.46
C LEU A 796 -19.24 68.68 21.27
N LEU A 797 -18.23 67.82 21.35
CA LEU A 797 -16.81 68.12 21.09
C LEU A 797 -16.07 66.82 20.70
N THR A 798 -14.93 66.94 20.03
CA THR A 798 -13.99 65.83 19.74
C THR A 798 -14.41 64.79 18.69
N VAL A 799 -14.99 65.22 17.56
CA VAL A 799 -14.99 64.40 16.30
C VAL A 799 -14.37 65.16 15.09
N LYS A 800 -14.09 66.47 15.22
CA LYS A 800 -13.59 67.30 14.10
C LYS A 800 -12.06 67.30 13.90
N ASN A 801 -11.30 66.45 14.62
CA ASN A 801 -9.82 66.47 14.64
C ASN A 801 -9.11 65.17 14.17
N CYS A 802 -9.84 64.16 13.68
CA CYS A 802 -9.25 62.88 13.26
C CYS A 802 -9.31 62.60 11.74
N LEU A 803 -9.50 63.63 10.92
CA LEU A 803 -9.57 63.51 9.45
C LEU A 803 -8.61 64.44 8.69
N ASN A 804 -7.57 64.97 9.35
CA ASN A 804 -6.63 65.88 8.69
C ASN A 804 -5.20 65.87 9.27
N ARG A 805 -4.51 64.71 9.20
CA ARG A 805 -3.03 64.58 9.27
C ARG A 805 -2.54 63.12 9.09
N THR A 806 -2.27 62.73 7.84
CA THR A 806 -1.14 61.84 7.43
C THR A 806 -1.16 61.65 5.90
N TYR A 807 -0.78 62.69 5.15
CA TYR A 807 -0.30 62.48 3.78
C TYR A 807 1.12 61.89 3.87
N ILE A 808 1.24 60.58 3.61
CA ILE A 808 2.52 59.94 3.31
C ILE A 808 2.36 59.34 1.91
N GLY A 809 3.06 59.91 0.94
CA GLY A 809 3.04 59.43 -0.44
C GLY A 809 3.61 58.03 -0.52
N PHE A 810 2.80 57.05 -0.95
CA PHE A 810 3.23 55.67 -1.10
C PHE A 810 3.97 55.52 -2.43
N ASP A 811 5.30 55.71 -2.42
CA ASP A 811 6.12 55.52 -3.61
C ASP A 811 6.24 54.03 -3.97
N TRP A 812 5.45 53.64 -4.97
CA TRP A 812 5.44 52.29 -5.52
C TRP A 812 6.75 51.92 -6.24
N THR A 813 7.54 52.89 -6.70
CA THR A 813 8.79 52.60 -7.43
C THR A 813 9.84 52.00 -6.50
N SER A 814 10.03 52.58 -5.30
CA SER A 814 10.92 52.07 -4.25
C SER A 814 10.59 50.62 -3.83
N LEU A 815 9.30 50.27 -3.75
CA LEU A 815 8.87 48.90 -3.42
C LEU A 815 9.21 47.90 -4.53
N ILE A 816 8.95 48.26 -5.80
CA ILE A 816 9.26 47.41 -6.96
C ILE A 816 10.78 47.21 -7.10
N ILE A 817 11.58 48.27 -6.91
CA ILE A 817 13.05 48.22 -6.94
C ILE A 817 13.60 47.30 -5.83
N ARG A 818 13.02 47.32 -4.62
CA ARG A 818 13.40 46.41 -3.53
C ARG A 818 13.04 44.94 -3.80
N ILE A 819 11.93 44.66 -4.49
CA ILE A 819 11.53 43.30 -4.86
C ILE A 819 12.44 42.76 -5.98
N LEU A 820 12.84 43.59 -6.94
CA LEU A 820 13.75 43.18 -8.02
C LEU A 820 15.20 43.03 -7.54
N SER A 821 15.65 43.81 -6.55
CA SER A 821 17.05 43.76 -6.06
C SER A 821 17.34 42.67 -5.00
N THR A 822 16.31 42.01 -4.45
CA THR A 822 16.49 40.92 -3.45
C THR A 822 16.57 39.51 -4.08
N GLY A 823 16.59 39.42 -5.40
CA GLY A 823 16.70 38.20 -6.18
C GLY A 823 18.09 37.57 -6.26
N ILE A 824 18.74 37.25 -5.13
CA ILE A 824 19.76 36.17 -4.92
C ILE A 824 20.18 36.16 -3.44
N LEU A 825 19.73 35.15 -2.68
CA LEU A 825 20.45 34.48 -1.57
C LEU A 825 19.53 33.51 -0.81
N ILE A 826 19.58 32.21 -1.15
CA ILE A 826 18.89 31.18 -0.37
C ILE A 826 19.82 30.73 0.76
N LYS A 827 19.48 31.06 2.01
CA LYS A 827 20.06 30.42 3.20
C LYS A 827 19.02 30.31 4.31
N HIS A 828 18.76 29.08 4.77
CA HIS A 828 17.90 28.85 5.93
C HIS A 828 18.52 29.44 7.20
N SER A 829 17.71 30.15 7.98
CA SER A 829 17.86 30.25 9.43
C SER A 829 16.48 30.15 10.05
N SER A 830 16.25 29.12 10.85
CA SER A 830 15.06 28.98 11.69
C SER A 830 15.45 29.37 13.11
N ASP A 831 14.90 30.47 13.61
CA ASP A 831 14.65 30.75 15.03
C ASP A 831 13.97 32.14 15.15
N ILE A 832 13.72 32.59 16.39
CA ILE A 832 12.96 33.82 16.75
C ILE A 832 11.44 33.68 16.52
N TYR A 833 10.76 33.02 17.48
CA TYR A 833 9.46 33.48 17.98
C TYR A 833 9.13 32.85 19.35
N ASN A 834 9.55 33.51 20.43
CA ASN A 834 8.95 33.50 21.78
C ASN A 834 9.85 34.28 22.77
N ARG A 835 9.24 34.87 23.82
CA ARG A 835 9.79 35.83 24.81
C ARG A 835 9.94 37.27 24.29
N GLU A 836 9.60 38.34 25.04
CA GLU A 836 8.69 38.55 26.21
C GLU A 836 7.84 39.83 25.92
N TRP A 837 7.12 40.60 26.77
CA TRP A 837 6.84 40.73 28.22
C TRP A 837 5.52 41.58 28.37
N ILE A 838 4.90 41.92 29.52
CA ILE A 838 5.12 41.71 30.97
C ILE A 838 3.76 41.70 31.74
N LYS A 839 3.82 41.43 33.04
CA LYS A 839 2.85 41.54 34.16
C LYS A 839 1.93 42.79 34.22
N CYS A 840 0.71 42.61 34.77
CA CYS A 840 0.08 43.40 35.87
C CYS A 840 -1.33 42.84 36.19
N LYS A 841 -1.99 43.03 37.36
CA LYS A 841 -1.56 43.02 38.79
C LYS A 841 -2.81 42.62 39.63
N SER A 842 -2.62 42.21 40.89
CA SER A 842 -3.65 41.70 41.82
C SER A 842 -4.82 42.64 42.15
N ARG A 843 -6.00 42.05 42.41
CA ARG A 843 -7.02 42.57 43.35
C ARG A 843 -7.89 41.43 43.89
N ASP A 844 -8.65 41.72 44.95
CA ASP A 844 -8.96 40.74 46.00
C ASP A 844 -10.36 40.10 46.00
N ARG A 845 -10.46 39.13 46.91
CA ARG A 845 -11.65 38.42 47.46
C ARG A 845 -12.82 39.36 47.86
N PRO A 846 -14.09 38.89 47.91
CA PRO A 846 -14.48 37.93 48.96
C PRO A 846 -15.37 36.74 48.55
N GLN A 847 -15.42 35.76 49.45
CA GLN A 847 -16.28 34.58 49.39
C GLN A 847 -17.70 34.91 49.87
N LYS A 848 -18.72 34.35 49.22
CA LYS A 848 -19.94 33.85 49.90
C LYS A 848 -20.36 32.53 49.26
N ILE A 849 -20.18 31.44 50.00
CA ILE A 849 -20.87 30.17 49.77
C ILE A 849 -21.92 30.07 50.88
N THR A 850 -23.17 29.79 50.52
CA THR A 850 -24.25 29.51 51.46
C THR A 850 -24.88 28.17 51.07
N GLN A 851 -25.17 27.32 52.06
CA GLN A 851 -25.48 25.89 51.86
C GLN A 851 -26.97 25.59 52.06
N SER A 852 -27.70 25.32 50.98
CA SER A 852 -28.97 24.58 50.92
C SER A 852 -29.19 24.19 49.43
N LEU A 853 -29.23 22.95 48.96
CA LEU A 853 -29.81 21.68 49.45
C LEU A 853 -31.36 21.68 49.39
N ILE A 854 -31.90 21.00 48.36
CA ILE A 854 -33.14 20.19 48.26
C ILE A 854 -33.87 20.37 46.89
N ASN A 855 -34.24 19.23 46.28
CA ASN A 855 -35.13 19.03 45.11
C ASN A 855 -34.77 19.67 43.75
N PHE A 856 -33.92 19.01 42.95
CA PHE A 856 -34.38 17.98 41.98
C PHE A 856 -33.22 17.07 41.54
#